data_AF-A0A051U6K7-F1
#
_entry.id   AF-A0A051U6K7-F1
#
_cell.length_a   1.000
_cell.length_b   1.000
_cell.length_c   1.000
_cell.angle_alpha   90.00
_cell.angle_beta   90.00
_cell.angle_gamma   90.00
#
_symmetry.space_group_name_H-M   'P 1'
#
loop_
_entity.id
_entity.type
_entity.pdbx_description
1 polymer ?
#
loop_
_entity_poly.entity_id
_entity_poly.type
_entity_poly.pdbx_seq_one_letter_code
_entity_poly.pdbx_strand_id
1 'polypeptide(L)'
;MSERITTPASRHRRPTVAVLGAGIAGLTAAHELAERGFVVTVYESRRDERNGLGSEPAGTYPPVKLGGLAASQYSTVGTRDGSQAELRPFPGRRGRPRNPQRAVAGEHGFRFFPAFYLHIWDLFQRIPVYELTRTSHGAASWTATSRTVYDNVRRVITKGTTVHDRPSLVFPSELPRTPAEFFGILSELATLGFTPSDVGTYLGRLLHYLSTSPLRRGRELQNVSAYDFLVGHDPATGINKFSYSPSCDKLLRQMPRILVALDSVWGDARTNMSTYLQLYLNMDRRDNKADGVLNGPTTESWLDHWYRHLVTLGVCFVLNTATRLDPPGFDPAQPPHLRPRARITFADGTRLAPDYTVVAVDAPAAEYITTALRGAGTGGTVARLDGFTTIPPPPDGPLQPRDTRPQHRRNPYSMDEMGRVPWDRFQTLCGIQYYFDTEFQLLRGHILLTGTEWALSSINQSGLWEKRPILDRDGCVSVLSVDIGDFNNPSSHLLDASGRGKAARDCTADEIAAEVWRQIISALTSCPGSAGEEVMPWPAWYALDRGLVMATGPGQGRGRVVRNESPYLVPIVGDWNNRPGSDPWNPHGTSWTTTPDEDGWLEDLQQRNVWQARHGGYQVHDNSVVFAGTWNKTFTRVTSMESACESGRHAVNAVLDHYIWVESGGLDRREKTPALYWDFPYGFLDQGMSSPIRMPTPAGDYCYVFDIENREPADTRALRTLDSQFCERSLPHPLDTPGAFGLGAPPSPIPH
;
A
#
# COMPACT_ATOMS: atom_id res chain seq x y z
N MET A 1 15.14 -40.22 2.37
CA MET A 1 16.59 -39.93 2.25
C MET A 1 16.76 -38.45 2.55
N SER A 2 17.46 -38.10 3.63
CA SER A 2 17.73 -36.70 4.01
C SER A 2 18.95 -36.23 3.21
N GLU A 3 18.76 -35.87 1.95
CA GLU A 3 19.80 -35.14 1.22
C GLU A 3 20.08 -33.83 1.97
N ARG A 4 21.35 -33.58 2.29
CA ARG A 4 21.78 -32.38 3.02
C ARG A 4 21.70 -31.18 2.09
N ILE A 5 20.56 -30.49 2.09
CA ILE A 5 20.42 -29.19 1.41
C ILE A 5 21.37 -28.20 2.08
N THR A 6 22.28 -27.63 1.29
CA THR A 6 23.26 -26.65 1.80
C THR A 6 22.60 -25.29 1.92
N THR A 7 22.74 -24.63 3.06
CA THR A 7 22.19 -23.27 3.25
C THR A 7 22.85 -22.29 2.27
N PRO A 8 22.12 -21.26 1.76
CA PRO A 8 22.68 -20.30 0.81
C PRO A 8 23.98 -19.66 1.31
N ALA A 9 24.02 -19.29 2.60
CA ALA A 9 25.19 -18.70 3.26
C ALA A 9 26.44 -19.62 3.26
N SER A 10 26.25 -20.94 3.25
CA SER A 10 27.30 -21.97 3.33
C SER A 10 27.75 -22.48 1.96
N ARG A 11 27.13 -22.03 0.86
CA ARG A 11 27.56 -22.40 -0.50
C ARG A 11 28.89 -21.75 -0.84
N HIS A 12 29.78 -22.49 -1.50
CA HIS A 12 31.03 -21.93 -2.05
C HIS A 12 30.75 -20.76 -3.01
N ARG A 13 29.78 -20.95 -3.92
CA ARG A 13 29.17 -19.86 -4.69
C ARG A 13 27.80 -19.58 -4.11
N ARG A 14 27.67 -18.47 -3.39
CA ARG A 14 26.39 -18.01 -2.87
C ARG A 14 25.42 -17.70 -4.03
N PRO A 15 24.14 -18.10 -3.94
CA PRO A 15 23.16 -17.78 -4.97
C PRO A 15 22.94 -16.28 -5.11
N THR A 16 22.86 -15.82 -6.34
CA THR A 16 22.72 -14.40 -6.71
C THR A 16 21.26 -14.02 -6.96
N VAL A 17 20.84 -12.86 -6.50
CA VAL A 17 19.48 -12.33 -6.72
C VAL A 17 19.54 -10.92 -7.28
N ALA A 18 18.87 -10.70 -8.40
CA ALA A 18 18.60 -9.37 -8.92
C ALA A 18 17.21 -8.92 -8.46
N VAL A 19 17.13 -7.80 -7.77
CA VAL A 19 15.85 -7.16 -7.39
C VAL A 19 15.63 -5.97 -8.31
N LEU A 20 14.55 -6.01 -9.10
CA LEU A 20 14.19 -4.93 -10.01
C LEU A 20 13.20 -4.00 -9.31
N GLY A 21 13.61 -2.77 -9.03
CA GLY A 21 12.83 -1.76 -8.31
C GLY A 21 13.25 -1.61 -6.85
N ALA A 22 13.57 -0.39 -6.42
CA ALA A 22 13.97 -0.06 -5.05
C ALA A 22 12.81 0.50 -4.21
N GLY A 23 11.57 0.11 -4.52
CA GLY A 23 10.39 0.38 -3.68
C GLY A 23 10.33 -0.51 -2.43
N ILE A 24 9.32 -0.32 -1.58
CA ILE A 24 9.16 -1.08 -0.32
C ILE A 24 9.22 -2.60 -0.54
N ALA A 25 8.53 -3.14 -1.55
CA ALA A 25 8.53 -4.57 -1.83
C ALA A 25 9.93 -5.11 -2.18
N GLY A 26 10.65 -4.38 -3.05
CA GLY A 26 12.00 -4.77 -3.48
C GLY A 26 13.02 -4.67 -2.35
N LEU A 27 12.99 -3.58 -1.57
CA LEU A 27 13.88 -3.41 -0.42
C LEU A 27 13.59 -4.44 0.68
N THR A 28 12.32 -4.82 0.90
CA THR A 28 11.97 -5.93 1.81
C THR A 28 12.55 -7.25 1.32
N ALA A 29 12.37 -7.58 0.03
CA ALA A 29 12.95 -8.79 -0.53
C ALA A 29 14.48 -8.80 -0.42
N ALA A 30 15.13 -7.67 -0.69
CA ALA A 30 16.57 -7.53 -0.56
C ALA A 30 17.06 -7.73 0.88
N HIS A 31 16.37 -7.14 1.86
CA HIS A 31 16.65 -7.31 3.29
C HIS A 31 16.60 -8.79 3.66
N GLU A 32 15.47 -9.44 3.43
CA GLU A 32 15.22 -10.81 3.88
C GLU A 32 16.14 -11.83 3.19
N LEU A 33 16.42 -11.65 1.88
CA LEU A 33 17.32 -12.54 1.15
C LEU A 33 18.79 -12.36 1.59
N ALA A 34 19.23 -11.12 1.82
CA ALA A 34 20.59 -10.86 2.27
C ALA A 34 20.85 -11.45 3.67
N GLU A 35 19.90 -11.33 4.60
CA GLU A 35 19.97 -11.97 5.93
C GLU A 35 20.14 -13.50 5.85
N ARG A 36 19.62 -14.13 4.78
CA ARG A 36 19.69 -15.59 4.56
C ARG A 36 20.92 -16.02 3.75
N GLY A 37 21.80 -15.08 3.41
CA GLY A 37 23.09 -15.35 2.76
C GLY A 37 23.07 -15.36 1.24
N PHE A 38 22.00 -14.86 0.61
CA PHE A 38 21.99 -14.60 -0.84
C PHE A 38 22.82 -13.36 -1.18
N VAL A 39 23.42 -13.33 -2.37
CA VAL A 39 24.12 -12.16 -2.89
C VAL A 39 23.12 -11.31 -3.67
N VAL A 40 22.73 -10.16 -3.10
CA VAL A 40 21.63 -9.35 -3.64
C VAL A 40 22.16 -8.09 -4.32
N THR A 41 21.63 -7.81 -5.51
CA THR A 41 21.80 -6.52 -6.19
C THR A 41 20.43 -5.92 -6.51
N VAL A 42 20.19 -4.69 -6.06
CA VAL A 42 18.99 -3.91 -6.33
C VAL A 42 19.25 -2.99 -7.52
N TYR A 43 18.41 -3.09 -8.54
CA TYR A 43 18.46 -2.27 -9.75
C TYR A 43 17.30 -1.28 -9.74
N GLU A 44 17.61 0.00 -9.88
CA GLU A 44 16.62 1.08 -9.92
C GLU A 44 16.94 2.04 -11.06
N SER A 45 15.88 2.51 -11.72
CA SER A 45 15.95 3.41 -12.88
C SER A 45 16.22 4.87 -12.52
N ARG A 46 15.85 5.28 -11.29
CA ARG A 46 15.91 6.67 -10.82
C ARG A 46 17.09 6.89 -9.88
N ARG A 47 17.73 8.05 -9.98
CA ARG A 47 18.74 8.51 -9.01
C ARG A 47 18.06 9.06 -7.75
N ASP A 48 18.74 9.01 -6.60
CA ASP A 48 18.25 9.72 -5.41
C ASP A 48 18.11 11.20 -5.73
N GLU A 49 16.95 11.75 -5.39
CA GLU A 49 16.50 13.07 -5.83
C GLU A 49 17.29 14.22 -5.20
N ARG A 50 18.03 13.97 -4.12
CA ARG A 50 18.86 14.97 -3.44
C ARG A 50 20.22 15.15 -4.13
N ASN A 51 20.65 14.18 -4.95
CA ASN A 51 21.90 14.29 -5.70
C ASN A 51 21.85 15.49 -6.64
N GLY A 52 22.78 16.43 -6.47
CA GLY A 52 22.83 17.67 -7.25
C GLY A 52 21.99 18.83 -6.70
N LEU A 53 21.22 18.62 -5.63
CA LEU A 53 20.39 19.67 -5.02
C LEU A 53 21.07 20.42 -3.85
N GLY A 54 22.31 20.09 -3.51
CA GLY A 54 23.05 20.72 -2.40
C GLY A 54 24.57 20.65 -2.54
N SER A 55 25.29 21.18 -1.55
CA SER A 55 26.77 21.18 -1.47
C SER A 55 27.34 19.92 -0.80
N GLU A 56 26.50 18.94 -0.47
CA GLU A 56 26.94 17.71 0.17
C GLU A 56 27.92 16.96 -0.74
N PRO A 57 28.98 16.33 -0.17
CA PRO A 57 29.95 15.57 -0.96
C PRO A 57 29.30 14.45 -1.78
N ALA A 58 29.91 14.10 -2.90
CA ALA A 58 29.52 12.93 -3.69
C ALA A 58 29.57 11.65 -2.82
N GLY A 59 28.54 10.81 -2.93
CA GLY A 59 28.41 9.59 -2.13
C GLY A 59 27.75 9.79 -0.76
N THR A 60 27.30 11.01 -0.41
CA THR A 60 26.54 11.25 0.82
C THR A 60 25.17 10.57 0.80
N TYR A 61 24.51 10.58 -0.35
CA TYR A 61 23.18 9.99 -0.56
C TYR A 61 23.28 8.67 -1.31
N PRO A 62 22.25 7.80 -1.21
CA PRO A 62 22.14 6.62 -2.04
C PRO A 62 22.35 6.92 -3.54
N PRO A 63 22.97 6.00 -4.31
CA PRO A 63 23.19 6.20 -5.75
C PRO A 63 21.88 6.12 -6.56
N VAL A 64 20.83 5.54 -5.98
CA VAL A 64 19.52 5.31 -6.60
C VAL A 64 18.39 5.79 -5.69
N LYS A 65 17.21 6.08 -6.25
CA LYS A 65 16.01 6.45 -5.48
C LYS A 65 15.52 5.25 -4.69
N LEU A 66 15.30 5.44 -3.39
CA LEU A 66 14.79 4.39 -2.51
C LEU A 66 13.34 4.67 -2.11
N GLY A 67 12.58 3.62 -1.80
CA GLY A 67 11.22 3.71 -1.27
C GLY A 67 10.12 3.91 -2.31
N GLY A 68 10.46 4.18 -3.58
CA GLY A 68 9.48 4.39 -4.64
C GLY A 68 8.49 5.51 -4.28
N LEU A 69 7.20 5.18 -4.24
CA LEU A 69 6.14 6.11 -3.83
C LEU A 69 6.14 6.48 -2.35
N ALA A 70 6.82 5.73 -1.48
CA ALA A 70 6.92 6.05 -0.06
C ALA A 70 7.97 7.15 0.21
N ALA A 71 8.87 7.42 -0.74
CA ALA A 71 9.94 8.40 -0.56
C ALA A 71 9.41 9.82 -0.37
N SER A 72 10.14 10.62 0.39
CA SER A 72 9.97 12.07 0.41
C SER A 72 10.38 12.67 -0.94
N GLN A 73 9.78 13.80 -1.29
CA GLN A 73 10.09 14.57 -2.49
C GLN A 73 10.82 15.86 -2.10
N TYR A 74 11.75 16.34 -2.95
CA TYR A 74 12.63 17.48 -2.59
C TYR A 74 12.61 18.61 -3.60
N SER A 75 11.99 19.76 -3.32
CA SER A 75 11.84 20.81 -4.33
C SER A 75 12.85 21.95 -4.17
N THR A 76 13.29 22.55 -5.28
CA THR A 76 14.17 23.74 -5.30
C THR A 76 13.54 24.90 -6.06
N VAL A 77 13.92 26.14 -5.73
CA VAL A 77 13.47 27.31 -6.51
C VAL A 77 14.06 27.25 -7.91
N GLY A 78 13.17 27.18 -8.90
CA GLY A 78 13.52 27.03 -10.32
C GLY A 78 13.99 25.63 -10.70
N THR A 79 14.29 25.46 -11.99
CA THR A 79 14.70 24.19 -12.58
C THR A 79 16.23 24.09 -12.59
N ARG A 80 16.85 23.53 -11.56
CA ARG A 80 18.32 23.43 -11.49
C ARG A 80 18.93 22.54 -12.58
N ASP A 81 18.22 21.52 -13.01
CA ASP A 81 18.68 20.46 -13.92
C ASP A 81 17.60 19.98 -14.91
N GLY A 82 16.48 20.70 -15.00
CA GLY A 82 15.31 20.29 -15.77
C GLY A 82 14.43 19.23 -15.09
N SER A 83 14.75 18.78 -13.87
CA SER A 83 13.90 17.87 -13.09
C SER A 83 12.56 18.50 -12.73
N GLN A 84 11.53 17.67 -12.50
CA GLN A 84 10.20 18.13 -12.06
C GLN A 84 10.15 18.64 -10.62
N ALA A 85 11.30 18.85 -9.98
CA ALA A 85 11.47 19.25 -8.59
C ALA A 85 11.31 20.77 -8.37
N GLU A 86 10.28 21.38 -8.96
CA GLU A 86 10.11 22.83 -8.93
C GLU A 86 9.36 23.30 -7.68
N LEU A 87 9.99 24.18 -6.89
CA LEU A 87 9.35 24.93 -5.83
C LEU A 87 8.84 26.26 -6.40
N ARG A 88 7.52 26.44 -6.43
CA ARG A 88 6.87 27.58 -7.09
C ARG A 88 6.31 28.56 -6.06
N PRO A 89 6.45 29.89 -6.27
CA PRO A 89 5.84 30.86 -5.39
C PRO A 89 4.32 30.70 -5.47
N PHE A 90 3.64 30.78 -4.33
CA PHE A 90 2.19 30.60 -4.32
C PHE A 90 1.48 31.68 -5.13
N PRO A 91 0.52 31.33 -6.03
CA PRO A 91 -0.18 32.30 -6.86
C PRO A 91 -0.95 33.33 -6.02
N GLY A 92 -0.85 34.61 -6.37
CA GLY A 92 -1.59 35.69 -5.71
C GLY A 92 -1.02 36.14 -4.36
N ARG A 93 0.09 35.55 -3.88
CA ARG A 93 0.75 35.98 -2.65
C ARG A 93 1.31 37.41 -2.78
N ARG A 94 1.14 38.22 -1.72
CA ARG A 94 1.79 39.53 -1.61
C ARG A 94 3.25 39.38 -1.17
N GLY A 95 4.15 40.09 -1.87
CA GLY A 95 5.59 40.07 -1.56
C GLY A 95 6.33 38.84 -2.10
N ARG A 96 7.67 38.90 -2.09
CA ARG A 96 8.52 37.79 -2.54
C ARG A 96 8.84 36.87 -1.36
N PRO A 97 8.55 35.57 -1.43
CA PRO A 97 8.96 34.62 -0.40
C PRO A 97 10.48 34.52 -0.32
N ARG A 98 11.01 34.19 0.87
CA ARG A 98 12.44 33.95 1.02
C ARG A 98 12.82 32.66 0.30
N ASN A 99 13.86 32.73 -0.52
CA ASN A 99 14.39 31.55 -1.19
C ASN A 99 15.06 30.62 -0.17
N PRO A 100 14.73 29.31 -0.18
CA PRO A 100 15.44 28.32 0.62
C PRO A 100 16.90 28.19 0.14
N GLN A 101 17.81 27.92 1.07
CA GLN A 101 19.24 27.71 0.78
C GLN A 101 19.53 26.29 0.26
N ARG A 102 18.59 25.36 0.43
CA ARG A 102 18.66 23.95 0.00
C ARG A 102 17.30 23.46 -0.48
N ALA A 103 17.26 22.26 -1.06
CA ALA A 103 15.98 21.64 -1.38
C ALA A 103 15.12 21.42 -0.13
N VAL A 104 13.82 21.69 -0.26
CA VAL A 104 12.84 21.51 0.81
C VAL A 104 12.15 20.17 0.67
N ALA A 105 11.99 19.45 1.77
CA ALA A 105 11.32 18.17 1.79
C ALA A 105 9.80 18.34 1.86
N GLY A 106 9.09 17.52 1.10
CA GLY A 106 7.65 17.35 1.13
C GLY A 106 7.29 15.87 1.03
N GLU A 107 6.08 15.51 1.44
CA GLU A 107 5.56 14.14 1.28
C GLU A 107 4.42 14.15 0.28
N HIS A 108 4.33 13.10 -0.55
CA HIS A 108 3.26 12.86 -1.53
C HIS A 108 1.87 13.15 -0.96
N GLY A 109 1.69 12.89 0.33
CA GLY A 109 0.49 13.23 1.07
C GLY A 109 0.51 12.60 2.45
N PHE A 110 -0.58 11.94 2.80
CA PHE A 110 -0.80 11.22 4.05
C PHE A 110 0.23 10.08 4.23
N ARG A 111 1.21 10.31 5.12
CA ARG A 111 2.18 9.28 5.56
C ARG A 111 1.81 8.79 6.94
N PHE A 112 1.12 7.67 6.96
CA PHE A 112 0.54 7.10 8.16
C PHE A 112 0.81 5.60 8.21
N PHE A 113 1.11 5.12 9.41
CA PHE A 113 1.33 3.72 9.70
C PHE A 113 0.25 3.28 10.71
N PRO A 114 -0.85 2.69 10.22
CA PRO A 114 -1.85 2.10 11.09
C PRO A 114 -1.24 1.05 12.02
N ALA A 115 -1.80 0.89 13.21
CA ALA A 115 -1.38 -0.15 14.16
C ALA A 115 -1.37 -1.57 13.56
N PHE A 116 -2.23 -1.85 12.56
CA PHE A 116 -2.29 -3.16 11.90
C PHE A 116 -1.17 -3.43 10.87
N TYR A 117 -0.25 -2.48 10.61
CA TYR A 117 0.88 -2.66 9.67
C TYR A 117 2.01 -3.53 10.26
N LEU A 118 1.72 -4.80 10.53
CA LEU A 118 2.63 -5.66 11.29
C LEU A 118 3.94 -5.98 10.56
N HIS A 119 3.93 -6.09 9.24
CA HIS A 119 5.15 -6.34 8.48
C HIS A 119 6.07 -5.11 8.49
N ILE A 120 5.50 -3.90 8.40
CA ILE A 120 6.29 -2.67 8.52
C ILE A 120 6.82 -2.47 9.94
N TRP A 121 6.02 -2.73 10.97
CA TRP A 121 6.48 -2.60 12.36
C TRP A 121 7.62 -3.57 12.68
N ASP A 122 7.50 -4.83 12.26
CA ASP A 122 8.58 -5.83 12.40
C ASP A 122 9.84 -5.42 11.61
N LEU A 123 9.69 -4.77 10.45
CA LEU A 123 10.82 -4.27 9.69
C LEU A 123 11.48 -3.07 10.38
N PHE A 124 10.70 -2.12 10.91
CA PHE A 124 11.21 -0.94 11.61
C PHE A 124 12.05 -1.30 12.84
N GLN A 125 11.67 -2.36 13.55
CA GLN A 125 12.41 -2.88 14.70
C GLN A 125 13.75 -3.53 14.33
N ARG A 126 13.93 -3.92 13.06
CA ARG A 126 15.15 -4.58 12.57
C ARG A 126 16.12 -3.65 11.88
N ILE A 127 15.71 -2.44 11.50
CA ILE A 127 16.58 -1.47 10.84
C ILE A 127 17.18 -0.53 11.90
N PRO A 128 18.51 -0.60 12.16
CA PRO A 128 19.16 0.32 13.09
C PRO A 128 19.15 1.76 12.56
N VAL A 129 19.11 2.73 13.47
CA VAL A 129 19.41 4.12 13.16
C VAL A 129 20.93 4.27 13.04
N TYR A 130 21.39 4.87 11.96
CA TYR A 130 22.80 5.12 11.68
C TYR A 130 23.16 6.60 11.91
N GLU A 131 24.26 6.83 12.59
CA GLU A 131 24.82 8.17 12.80
C GLU A 131 26.18 8.32 12.12
N LEU A 132 26.51 9.55 11.71
CA LEU A 132 27.81 9.83 11.10
C LEU A 132 28.82 10.14 12.20
N THR A 133 29.72 9.20 12.45
CA THR A 133 30.80 9.37 13.42
C THR A 133 32.05 9.87 12.71
N ARG A 134 32.58 11.01 13.16
CA ARG A 134 33.87 11.52 12.67
C ARG A 134 34.99 11.00 13.57
N THR A 135 35.93 10.28 12.96
CA THR A 135 37.15 9.84 13.65
C THR A 135 38.07 11.03 13.94
N SER A 136 38.95 10.88 14.93
CA SER A 136 39.97 11.87 15.30
C SER A 136 40.91 12.27 14.15
N HIS A 137 41.01 11.45 13.10
CA HIS A 137 41.79 11.71 11.88
C HIS A 137 40.97 12.34 10.75
N GLY A 138 39.73 12.77 11.01
CA GLY A 138 38.87 13.46 10.03
C GLY A 138 38.11 12.54 9.07
N ALA A 139 38.33 11.22 9.10
CA ALA A 139 37.53 10.27 8.33
C ALA A 139 36.13 10.12 8.96
N ALA A 140 35.07 10.18 8.15
CA ALA A 140 33.70 10.03 8.60
C ALA A 140 33.16 8.65 8.22
N SER A 141 32.55 7.94 9.17
CA SER A 141 31.96 6.61 8.96
C SER A 141 30.57 6.53 9.58
N TRP A 142 29.64 5.86 8.91
CA TRP A 142 28.31 5.60 9.45
C TRP A 142 28.36 4.42 10.43
N THR A 143 27.90 4.63 11.65
CA THR A 143 27.85 3.61 12.70
C THR A 143 26.41 3.38 13.13
N ALA A 144 26.04 2.11 13.30
CA ALA A 144 24.72 1.75 13.82
C ALA A 144 24.65 2.10 15.32
N THR A 145 23.52 2.68 15.73
CA THR A 145 23.19 2.94 17.14
C THR A 145 22.34 1.81 17.71
N SER A 146 22.05 1.86 19.02
CA SER A 146 21.09 0.93 19.65
C SER A 146 19.62 1.24 19.32
N ARG A 147 19.34 2.40 18.72
CA ARG A 147 18.00 2.79 18.27
C ARG A 147 17.69 2.13 16.92
N THR A 148 16.41 1.96 16.65
CA THR A 148 15.89 1.42 15.39
C THR A 148 14.96 2.44 14.73
N VAL A 149 14.60 2.22 13.46
CA VAL A 149 13.63 3.09 12.75
C VAL A 149 12.29 3.15 13.49
N TYR A 150 11.96 2.12 14.26
CA TYR A 150 10.80 2.14 15.15
C TYR A 150 10.81 3.33 16.14
N ASP A 151 11.99 3.72 16.63
CA ASP A 151 12.17 4.86 17.55
C ASP A 151 12.02 6.22 16.85
N ASN A 152 11.90 6.25 15.52
CA ASN A 152 11.61 7.45 14.74
C ASN A 152 10.12 7.66 14.51
N VAL A 153 9.25 6.79 15.05
CA VAL A 153 7.80 6.88 14.87
C VAL A 153 7.17 7.61 16.04
N ARG A 154 6.28 8.56 15.75
CA ARG A 154 5.47 9.30 16.72
C ARG A 154 4.02 8.85 16.62
N ARG A 155 3.42 8.53 17.77
CA ARG A 155 2.00 8.19 17.88
C ARG A 155 1.13 9.40 17.52
N VAL A 156 0.10 9.18 16.72
CA VAL A 156 -0.93 10.18 16.40
C VAL A 156 -2.20 9.81 17.15
N ILE A 157 -2.64 10.71 18.03
CA ILE A 157 -3.77 10.46 18.94
C ILE A 157 -5.07 11.16 18.52
N THR A 158 -5.01 12.06 17.52
CA THR A 158 -6.15 12.86 17.07
C THR A 158 -6.36 12.77 15.55
N LYS A 159 -7.61 12.58 15.14
CA LYS A 159 -8.06 12.66 13.74
C LYS A 159 -9.18 13.72 13.65
N GLY A 160 -9.05 14.67 12.73
CA GLY A 160 -10.01 15.73 12.50
C GLY A 160 -10.86 15.50 11.26
N THR A 161 -12.10 15.96 11.29
CA THR A 161 -12.95 16.09 10.10
C THR A 161 -13.61 17.45 10.08
N THR A 162 -13.66 18.11 8.92
CA THR A 162 -14.52 19.28 8.74
C THR A 162 -15.97 18.84 8.63
N VAL A 163 -16.88 19.74 8.97
CA VAL A 163 -18.33 19.56 8.86
C VAL A 163 -18.89 20.87 8.34
N HIS A 164 -19.72 20.81 7.30
CA HIS A 164 -20.33 22.02 6.75
C HIS A 164 -21.16 22.75 7.83
N ASP A 165 -21.02 24.07 7.91
CA ASP A 165 -21.67 24.96 8.88
C ASP A 165 -21.43 24.65 10.36
N ARG A 166 -20.41 23.85 10.72
CA ARG A 166 -20.07 23.50 12.11
C ARG A 166 -18.55 23.52 12.36
N PRO A 167 -18.11 23.64 13.63
CA PRO A 167 -16.69 23.50 13.96
C PRO A 167 -16.16 22.13 13.51
N SER A 168 -14.87 22.07 13.16
CA SER A 168 -14.21 20.80 12.84
C SER A 168 -14.26 19.87 14.05
N LEU A 169 -14.69 18.63 13.83
CA LEU A 169 -14.75 17.61 14.88
C LEU A 169 -13.40 16.93 14.98
N VAL A 170 -12.94 16.68 16.21
CA VAL A 170 -11.68 15.98 16.48
C VAL A 170 -11.99 14.70 17.22
N PHE A 171 -11.91 13.58 16.50
CA PHE A 171 -12.10 12.26 17.07
C PHE A 171 -10.81 11.76 17.73
N PRO A 172 -10.92 11.18 18.94
CA PRO A 172 -9.80 10.44 19.51
C PRO A 172 -9.53 9.21 18.64
N SER A 173 -8.25 8.92 18.37
CA SER A 173 -7.85 7.69 17.67
C SER A 173 -7.74 6.48 18.61
N GLU A 174 -8.40 6.56 19.76
CA GLU A 174 -8.20 5.67 20.90
C GLU A 174 -9.56 5.36 21.56
N LEU A 175 -9.71 4.16 22.14
CA LEU A 175 -10.96 3.74 22.77
C LEU A 175 -11.36 4.67 23.93
N PRO A 176 -12.68 5.00 24.05
CA PRO A 176 -13.19 5.79 25.16
C PRO A 176 -13.00 5.02 26.47
N ARG A 177 -12.40 5.67 27.48
CA ARG A 177 -12.12 5.08 28.80
C ARG A 177 -13.27 5.23 29.78
N THR A 178 -14.17 6.16 29.50
CA THR A 178 -15.27 6.52 30.41
C THR A 178 -16.58 6.61 29.65
N PRO A 179 -17.73 6.39 30.32
CA PRO A 179 -19.03 6.66 29.73
C PRO A 179 -19.13 8.09 29.20
N ALA A 180 -18.50 9.07 29.85
CA ALA A 180 -18.48 10.45 29.40
C ALA A 180 -17.75 10.64 28.05
N GLU A 181 -16.60 9.99 27.84
CA GLU A 181 -15.89 9.99 26.54
C GLU A 181 -16.76 9.33 25.45
N PHE A 182 -17.43 8.22 25.78
CA PHE A 182 -18.35 7.53 24.86
C PHE A 182 -19.56 8.40 24.49
N PHE A 183 -20.20 9.06 25.47
CA PHE A 183 -21.28 10.01 25.21
C PHE A 183 -20.79 11.25 24.44
N GLY A 184 -19.54 11.68 24.65
CA GLY A 184 -18.90 12.72 23.85
C GLY A 184 -18.85 12.34 22.37
N ILE A 185 -18.36 11.13 22.05
CA ILE A 185 -18.34 10.61 20.67
C ILE A 185 -19.75 10.55 20.08
N LEU A 186 -20.73 10.03 20.83
CA LEU A 186 -22.13 10.00 20.36
C LEU A 186 -22.68 11.42 20.11
N SER A 187 -22.33 12.39 20.94
CA SER A 187 -22.74 13.79 20.75
C SER A 187 -22.08 14.42 19.52
N GLU A 188 -20.83 14.08 19.23
CA GLU A 188 -20.14 14.53 18.02
C GLU A 188 -20.75 13.89 16.77
N LEU A 189 -21.09 12.59 16.82
CA LEU A 189 -21.81 11.93 15.72
C LEU A 189 -23.22 12.51 15.52
N ALA A 190 -23.94 12.82 16.60
CA ALA A 190 -25.21 13.55 16.51
C ALA A 190 -25.00 14.95 15.90
N THR A 191 -23.83 15.56 16.12
CA THR A 191 -23.43 16.82 15.49
C THR A 191 -23.12 16.65 13.98
N LEU A 192 -22.87 15.43 13.49
CA LEU A 192 -22.85 15.11 12.05
C LEU A 192 -24.25 14.85 11.47
N GLY A 193 -25.30 14.93 12.30
CA GLY A 193 -26.67 14.60 11.92
C GLY A 193 -26.97 13.10 11.96
N PHE A 194 -26.15 12.30 12.65
CA PHE A 194 -26.38 10.86 12.74
C PHE A 194 -27.36 10.54 13.85
N THR A 195 -28.32 9.67 13.54
CA THR A 195 -29.28 9.18 14.51
C THR A 195 -28.72 7.97 15.27
N PRO A 196 -29.21 7.66 16.47
CA PRO A 196 -28.85 6.41 17.16
C PRO A 196 -29.14 5.15 16.32
N SER A 197 -30.16 5.21 15.46
CA SER A 197 -30.49 4.13 14.51
C SER A 197 -29.43 3.94 13.44
N ASP A 198 -28.86 5.03 12.92
CA ASP A 198 -27.75 4.97 11.96
C ASP A 198 -26.54 4.26 12.58
N VAL A 199 -26.15 4.69 13.79
CA VAL A 199 -25.02 4.12 14.52
C VAL A 199 -25.26 2.65 14.85
N GLY A 200 -26.45 2.31 15.36
CA GLY A 200 -26.82 0.93 15.68
C GLY A 200 -26.81 0.01 14.45
N THR A 201 -27.31 0.50 13.31
CA THR A 201 -27.30 -0.25 12.05
C THR A 201 -25.87 -0.48 11.57
N TYR A 202 -25.04 0.58 11.52
CA TYR A 202 -23.65 0.50 11.10
C TYR A 202 -22.82 -0.47 11.96
N LEU A 203 -22.94 -0.37 13.29
CA LEU A 203 -22.28 -1.29 14.23
C LEU A 203 -22.78 -2.73 14.05
N GLY A 204 -24.09 -2.92 13.81
CA GLY A 204 -24.67 -4.22 13.49
C GLY A 204 -24.08 -4.83 12.21
N ARG A 205 -23.87 -4.03 11.16
CA ARG A 205 -23.21 -4.47 9.92
C ARG A 205 -21.74 -4.81 10.14
N LEU A 206 -21.01 -4.04 10.95
CA LEU A 206 -19.63 -4.36 11.32
C LEU A 206 -19.54 -5.67 12.11
N LEU A 207 -20.44 -5.90 13.06
CA LEU A 207 -20.49 -7.15 13.84
C LEU A 207 -20.86 -8.35 12.96
N HIS A 208 -21.79 -8.18 12.02
CA HIS A 208 -22.14 -9.19 11.03
C HIS A 208 -20.93 -9.55 10.15
N TYR A 209 -20.20 -8.54 9.65
CA TYR A 209 -18.95 -8.75 8.89
C TYR A 209 -17.89 -9.47 9.73
N LEU A 210 -17.65 -9.02 10.97
CA LEU A 210 -16.70 -9.63 11.91
C LEU A 210 -17.04 -11.11 12.18
N SER A 211 -18.32 -11.47 12.18
CA SER A 211 -18.78 -12.86 12.35
C SER A 211 -18.79 -13.67 11.05
N THR A 212 -18.60 -13.03 9.89
CA THR A 212 -18.57 -13.68 8.58
C THR A 212 -17.20 -14.34 8.35
N SER A 213 -17.21 -15.58 7.89
CA SER A 213 -16.00 -16.36 7.61
C SER A 213 -15.13 -15.76 6.48
N PRO A 214 -13.79 -15.91 6.54
CA PRO A 214 -12.91 -15.57 5.41
C PRO A 214 -13.32 -16.22 4.08
N LEU A 215 -13.86 -17.45 4.14
CA LEU A 215 -14.39 -18.18 2.99
C LEU A 215 -15.58 -17.43 2.36
N ARG A 216 -16.60 -17.08 3.15
CA ARG A 216 -17.77 -16.33 2.65
C ARG A 216 -17.38 -14.94 2.18
N ARG A 217 -16.50 -14.25 2.90
CA ARG A 217 -15.95 -12.94 2.47
C ARG A 217 -15.33 -13.05 1.07
N GLY A 218 -14.57 -14.11 0.81
CA GLY A 218 -13.94 -14.37 -0.50
C GLY A 218 -14.89 -14.84 -1.60
N ARG A 219 -15.97 -15.54 -1.28
CA ARG A 219 -16.93 -16.01 -2.29
C ARG A 219 -17.98 -14.96 -2.64
N GLU A 220 -18.46 -14.23 -1.65
CA GLU A 220 -19.63 -13.35 -1.78
C GLU A 220 -19.22 -11.89 -1.66
N LEU A 221 -18.59 -11.49 -0.55
CA LEU A 221 -18.42 -10.06 -0.23
C LEU A 221 -17.37 -9.34 -1.08
N GLN A 222 -16.42 -10.04 -1.68
CA GLN A 222 -15.50 -9.41 -2.65
C GLN A 222 -16.18 -9.02 -3.97
N ASN A 223 -17.39 -9.54 -4.23
CA ASN A 223 -18.19 -9.27 -5.44
C ASN A 223 -19.35 -8.30 -5.18
N VAL A 224 -19.38 -7.68 -3.99
CA VAL A 224 -20.37 -6.68 -3.59
C VAL A 224 -19.64 -5.41 -3.19
N SER A 225 -20.20 -4.24 -3.46
CA SER A 225 -19.61 -2.99 -3.01
C SER A 225 -19.71 -2.84 -1.49
N ALA A 226 -18.80 -2.08 -0.88
CA ALA A 226 -18.88 -1.83 0.55
C ALA A 226 -20.19 -1.12 0.95
N TYR A 227 -20.68 -0.20 0.10
CA TYR A 227 -21.93 0.50 0.30
C TYR A 227 -23.13 -0.47 0.23
N ASP A 228 -23.18 -1.33 -0.78
CA ASP A 228 -24.26 -2.33 -0.93
C ASP A 228 -24.29 -3.29 0.25
N PHE A 229 -23.12 -3.68 0.77
CA PHE A 229 -23.04 -4.44 2.02
C PHE A 229 -23.61 -3.66 3.21
N LEU A 230 -23.31 -2.37 3.35
CA LEU A 230 -23.78 -1.55 4.47
C LEU A 230 -25.30 -1.30 4.46
N VAL A 231 -25.90 -1.13 3.28
CA VAL A 231 -27.37 -0.97 3.13
C VAL A 231 -28.09 -2.31 3.00
N GLY A 232 -27.36 -3.42 2.86
CA GLY A 232 -27.93 -4.74 2.62
C GLY A 232 -28.74 -4.76 1.32
N HIS A 233 -28.15 -4.26 0.24
CA HIS A 233 -28.78 -4.21 -1.07
C HIS A 233 -29.03 -5.62 -1.61
N ASP A 234 -30.28 -5.92 -1.97
CA ASP A 234 -30.62 -7.14 -2.69
C ASP A 234 -30.71 -6.85 -4.19
N PRO A 235 -29.77 -7.37 -5.01
CA PRO A 235 -29.78 -7.12 -6.45
C PRO A 235 -30.97 -7.76 -7.18
N ALA A 236 -31.63 -8.78 -6.59
CA ALA A 236 -32.77 -9.44 -7.22
C ALA A 236 -34.06 -8.61 -7.10
N THR A 237 -34.25 -7.94 -5.96
CA THR A 237 -35.43 -7.12 -5.69
C THR A 237 -35.17 -5.63 -5.91
N GLY A 238 -33.91 -5.20 -5.92
CA GLY A 238 -33.50 -3.79 -5.97
C GLY A 238 -33.75 -3.03 -4.66
N ILE A 239 -34.08 -3.73 -3.57
CA ILE A 239 -34.48 -3.15 -2.29
C ILE A 239 -33.31 -3.17 -1.30
N ASN A 240 -33.13 -2.07 -0.58
CA ASN A 240 -32.18 -1.99 0.54
C ASN A 240 -32.84 -2.49 1.82
N LYS A 241 -32.19 -3.42 2.52
CA LYS A 241 -32.66 -3.94 3.82
C LYS A 241 -32.54 -2.89 4.94
N PHE A 242 -31.55 -1.99 4.83
CA PHE A 242 -31.26 -0.97 5.82
C PHE A 242 -31.27 0.43 5.18
N SER A 243 -31.70 1.42 5.95
CA SER A 243 -31.73 2.83 5.52
C SER A 243 -31.01 3.69 6.55
N TYR A 244 -30.28 4.69 6.06
CA TYR A 244 -29.57 5.67 6.87
C TYR A 244 -30.18 7.06 6.68
N SER A 245 -30.00 7.95 7.66
CA SER A 245 -30.30 9.37 7.49
C SER A 245 -29.52 9.97 6.30
N PRO A 246 -30.02 11.02 5.61
CA PRO A 246 -29.35 11.58 4.43
C PRO A 246 -27.90 12.00 4.68
N SER A 247 -27.59 12.55 5.85
CA SER A 247 -26.23 12.94 6.24
C SER A 247 -25.32 11.73 6.42
N CYS A 248 -25.81 10.68 7.08
CA CYS A 248 -25.07 9.43 7.27
C CYS A 248 -24.85 8.71 5.93
N ASP A 249 -25.88 8.60 5.10
CA ASP A 249 -25.79 8.00 3.77
C ASP A 249 -24.73 8.67 2.89
N LYS A 250 -24.75 10.01 2.86
CA LYS A 250 -23.75 10.82 2.15
C LYS A 250 -22.34 10.53 2.68
N LEU A 251 -22.15 10.45 4.00
CA LEU A 251 -20.84 10.11 4.55
C LEU A 251 -20.44 8.68 4.18
N LEU A 252 -21.31 7.67 4.30
CA LEU A 252 -20.98 6.28 3.96
C LEU A 252 -20.52 6.12 2.51
N ARG A 253 -21.10 6.91 1.59
CA ARG A 253 -20.69 6.97 0.17
C ARG A 253 -19.34 7.65 -0.06
N GLN A 254 -18.87 8.47 0.90
CA GLN A 254 -17.63 9.27 0.78
C GLN A 254 -16.50 8.77 1.70
N MET A 255 -16.83 8.09 2.80
CA MET A 255 -15.95 7.63 3.88
C MET A 255 -14.67 6.92 3.41
N PRO A 256 -14.70 6.07 2.36
CA PRO A 256 -13.51 5.30 1.96
C PRO A 256 -12.43 6.12 1.24
N ARG A 257 -12.85 7.12 0.45
CA ARG A 257 -11.94 7.93 -0.39
C ARG A 257 -11.00 8.78 0.45
N ILE A 258 -11.44 9.05 1.67
CA ILE A 258 -10.90 10.09 2.52
C ILE A 258 -9.90 9.53 3.55
N LEU A 259 -9.99 8.25 3.93
CA LEU A 259 -9.17 7.66 5.01
C LEU A 259 -8.06 6.71 4.50
N VAL A 260 -8.33 5.92 3.46
CA VAL A 260 -7.39 4.93 2.87
C VAL A 260 -7.44 4.91 1.33
N ALA A 261 -7.98 5.96 0.72
CA ALA A 261 -8.16 6.09 -0.73
C ALA A 261 -8.89 4.88 -1.36
N LEU A 262 -9.92 4.39 -0.67
CA LEU A 262 -10.84 3.36 -1.15
C LEU A 262 -12.10 4.01 -1.75
N ASP A 263 -12.98 3.24 -2.36
CA ASP A 263 -14.30 3.72 -2.82
C ASP A 263 -15.38 2.80 -2.25
N SER A 264 -16.48 3.32 -1.68
CA SER A 264 -17.52 2.46 -1.08
C SER A 264 -18.50 1.96 -2.12
N VAL A 265 -18.70 2.73 -3.18
CA VAL A 265 -19.65 2.42 -4.24
C VAL A 265 -19.04 1.41 -5.21
N TRP A 266 -17.74 1.51 -5.47
CA TRP A 266 -17.04 0.67 -6.45
C TRP A 266 -15.99 -0.25 -5.86
N GLY A 267 -15.59 -0.03 -4.60
CA GLY A 267 -14.63 -0.89 -3.90
C GLY A 267 -15.29 -2.11 -3.29
N ASP A 268 -14.58 -3.24 -3.31
CA ASP A 268 -15.11 -4.50 -2.78
C ASP A 268 -15.32 -4.45 -1.26
N ALA A 269 -16.41 -5.05 -0.79
CA ALA A 269 -16.77 -5.03 0.63
C ALA A 269 -15.73 -5.75 1.48
N ARG A 270 -15.12 -6.85 0.99
CA ARG A 270 -14.10 -7.56 1.76
C ARG A 270 -12.90 -6.66 2.09
N THR A 271 -12.33 -5.99 1.10
CA THR A 271 -11.17 -5.10 1.33
C THR A 271 -11.54 -3.90 2.20
N ASN A 272 -12.66 -3.23 1.90
CA ASN A 272 -13.11 -2.06 2.64
C ASN A 272 -13.43 -2.39 4.11
N MET A 273 -14.30 -3.36 4.33
CA MET A 273 -14.80 -3.69 5.66
C MET A 273 -13.70 -4.32 6.54
N SER A 274 -12.81 -5.16 5.98
CA SER A 274 -11.63 -5.63 6.72
C SER A 274 -10.74 -4.46 7.13
N THR A 275 -10.50 -3.49 6.26
CA THR A 275 -9.68 -2.30 6.58
C THR A 275 -10.32 -1.46 7.69
N TYR A 276 -11.64 -1.18 7.62
CA TYR A 276 -12.33 -0.44 8.68
C TYR A 276 -12.30 -1.17 10.01
N LEU A 277 -12.60 -2.46 9.99
CA LEU A 277 -12.59 -3.28 11.17
C LEU A 277 -11.20 -3.27 11.84
N GLN A 278 -10.13 -3.41 11.06
CA GLN A 278 -8.76 -3.36 11.60
C GLN A 278 -8.38 -1.98 12.17
N LEU A 279 -8.86 -0.89 11.57
CA LEU A 279 -8.66 0.45 12.12
C LEU A 279 -9.41 0.66 13.45
N TYR A 280 -10.55 0.00 13.66
CA TYR A 280 -11.29 0.07 14.93
C TYR A 280 -10.74 -0.87 16.01
N LEU A 281 -10.36 -2.11 15.65
CA LEU A 281 -9.91 -3.13 16.60
C LEU A 281 -8.59 -2.76 17.30
N ASN A 282 -7.74 -1.98 16.65
CA ASN A 282 -6.41 -1.64 17.17
C ASN A 282 -6.34 -0.24 17.83
N MET A 283 -7.47 0.23 18.38
CA MET A 283 -7.57 1.50 19.12
C MET A 283 -7.16 1.38 20.61
N ASP A 284 -6.53 0.27 21.03
CA ASP A 284 -6.07 0.08 22.41
C ASP A 284 -4.89 1.03 22.72
N ARG A 285 -5.00 1.70 23.85
CA ARG A 285 -4.03 2.67 24.38
C ARG A 285 -2.84 1.98 25.04
N ARG A 286 -2.96 0.68 25.37
CA ARG A 286 -1.90 -0.13 26.00
C ARG A 286 -1.00 -0.84 24.99
N ASP A 287 -1.40 -0.89 23.72
CA ASP A 287 -0.54 -1.42 22.67
C ASP A 287 0.58 -0.40 22.37
N ASN A 288 1.81 -0.90 22.31
CA ASN A 288 2.98 -0.14 21.88
C ASN A 288 2.94 0.10 20.36
N LYS A 289 2.19 -0.71 19.60
CA LYS A 289 1.91 -0.54 18.17
C LYS A 289 0.69 0.34 18.01
N ALA A 290 0.90 1.63 17.80
CA ALA A 290 -0.17 2.58 17.60
C ALA A 290 -0.06 3.27 16.25
N ASP A 291 -1.20 3.76 15.79
CA ASP A 291 -1.33 4.72 14.69
C ASP A 291 -0.23 5.79 14.79
N GLY A 292 0.64 5.84 13.79
CA GLY A 292 1.88 6.62 13.88
C GLY A 292 2.34 7.22 12.56
N VAL A 293 3.26 8.18 12.68
CA VAL A 293 3.90 8.93 11.59
C VAL A 293 5.38 9.10 11.92
N LEU A 294 6.24 9.26 10.91
CA LEU A 294 7.67 9.46 11.16
C LEU A 294 7.94 10.87 11.74
N ASN A 295 8.96 10.96 12.60
CA ASN A 295 9.45 12.18 13.24
C ASN A 295 10.28 13.09 12.30
N GLY A 296 10.12 12.93 10.99
CA GLY A 296 10.90 13.60 9.95
C GLY A 296 10.41 13.14 8.58
N PRO A 297 10.99 13.66 7.49
CA PRO A 297 10.67 13.15 6.16
C PRO A 297 11.05 11.66 6.07
N THR A 298 10.22 10.90 5.37
CA THR A 298 10.32 9.43 5.25
C THR A 298 11.72 8.98 4.82
N THR A 299 12.36 9.71 3.92
CA THR A 299 13.69 9.35 3.43
C THR A 299 14.74 9.40 4.54
N GLU A 300 14.84 10.50 5.29
CA GLU A 300 15.83 10.65 6.37
C GLU A 300 15.49 9.81 7.60
N SER A 301 14.21 9.72 7.98
CA SER A 301 13.80 9.01 9.19
C SER A 301 13.78 7.48 9.02
N TRP A 302 13.77 6.97 7.79
CA TRP A 302 13.74 5.53 7.50
C TRP A 302 14.66 5.09 6.36
N LEU A 303 14.42 5.55 5.12
CA LEU A 303 15.02 4.92 3.93
C LEU A 303 16.55 5.04 3.89
N ASP A 304 17.09 6.15 4.39
CA ASP A 304 18.52 6.39 4.53
C ASP A 304 19.18 5.39 5.51
N HIS A 305 18.51 5.09 6.62
CA HIS A 305 18.98 4.09 7.57
C HIS A 305 18.86 2.69 6.98
N TRP A 306 17.78 2.42 6.24
CA TRP A 306 17.60 1.14 5.58
C TRP A 306 18.65 0.88 4.50
N TYR A 307 19.00 1.88 3.70
CA TYR A 307 20.11 1.81 2.73
C TYR A 307 21.42 1.39 3.39
N ARG A 308 21.81 2.09 4.46
CA ARG A 308 23.06 1.82 5.19
C ARG A 308 23.06 0.42 5.79
N HIS A 309 21.91 -0.01 6.31
CA HIS A 309 21.73 -1.35 6.81
C HIS A 309 21.89 -2.41 5.72
N LEU A 310 21.23 -2.23 4.57
CA LEU A 310 21.32 -3.14 3.42
C LEU A 310 22.75 -3.22 2.88
N VAL A 311 23.47 -2.10 2.79
CA VAL A 311 24.90 -2.09 2.43
C VAL A 311 25.74 -2.88 3.43
N THR A 312 25.44 -2.77 4.73
CA THR A 312 26.11 -3.56 5.80
C THR A 312 25.84 -5.06 5.64
N LEU A 313 24.64 -5.43 5.19
CA LEU A 313 24.27 -6.80 4.83
C LEU A 313 24.90 -7.28 3.50
N GLY A 314 25.60 -6.40 2.77
CA GLY A 314 26.27 -6.72 1.50
C GLY A 314 25.40 -6.52 0.25
N VAL A 315 24.28 -5.81 0.35
CA VAL A 315 23.43 -5.48 -0.80
C VAL A 315 24.06 -4.41 -1.66
N CYS A 316 24.15 -4.66 -2.96
CA CYS A 316 24.62 -3.69 -3.96
C CYS A 316 23.45 -2.92 -4.57
N PHE A 317 23.64 -1.62 -4.87
CA PHE A 317 22.65 -0.79 -5.55
C PHE A 317 23.20 -0.29 -6.88
N VAL A 318 22.45 -0.50 -7.96
CA VAL A 318 22.87 -0.17 -9.33
C VAL A 318 21.80 0.68 -10.00
N LEU A 319 22.22 1.82 -10.55
CA LEU A 319 21.36 2.64 -11.39
C LEU A 319 21.28 2.01 -12.79
N ASN A 320 20.21 1.28 -13.06
CA ASN A 320 19.94 0.71 -14.37
C ASN A 320 18.46 0.35 -14.51
N THR A 321 17.95 0.33 -15.74
CA THR A 321 16.54 0.05 -16.05
C THR A 321 16.46 -1.27 -16.79
N ALA A 322 15.77 -2.25 -16.21
CA ALA A 322 15.43 -3.47 -16.94
C ALA A 322 14.41 -3.13 -18.04
N THR A 323 14.70 -3.55 -19.27
CA THR A 323 13.82 -3.31 -20.42
C THR A 323 13.11 -4.59 -20.86
N ARG A 324 13.66 -5.76 -20.51
CA ARG A 324 13.11 -7.05 -20.92
C ARG A 324 13.60 -8.18 -20.02
N LEU A 325 12.72 -9.13 -19.74
CA LEU A 325 13.07 -10.48 -19.28
C LEU A 325 13.04 -11.42 -20.48
N ASP A 326 14.19 -11.97 -20.82
CA ASP A 326 14.36 -12.88 -21.95
C ASP A 326 13.99 -14.31 -21.52
N PRO A 327 13.08 -14.98 -22.26
CA PRO A 327 12.73 -16.35 -21.96
C PRO A 327 13.94 -17.26 -22.21
N PRO A 328 14.11 -18.30 -21.38
CA PRO A 328 15.07 -19.35 -21.67
C PRO A 328 14.58 -20.21 -22.85
N GLY A 329 15.48 -21.03 -23.41
CA GLY A 329 15.05 -22.09 -24.34
C GLY A 329 14.20 -23.11 -23.60
N PHE A 330 13.05 -23.49 -24.17
CA PHE A 330 12.15 -24.47 -23.59
C PHE A 330 12.40 -25.85 -24.21
N ASP A 331 12.85 -26.80 -23.38
CA ASP A 331 12.94 -28.22 -23.73
C ASP A 331 12.08 -29.04 -22.74
N PRO A 332 10.94 -29.59 -23.19
CA PRO A 332 10.06 -30.37 -22.32
C PRO A 332 10.70 -31.69 -21.86
N ALA A 333 11.71 -32.21 -22.56
CA ALA A 333 12.42 -33.43 -22.17
C ALA A 333 13.35 -33.21 -20.97
N GLN A 334 13.78 -31.96 -20.73
CA GLN A 334 14.60 -31.63 -19.58
C GLN A 334 13.75 -31.59 -18.29
N PRO A 335 14.20 -32.23 -17.19
CA PRO A 335 13.52 -32.17 -15.90
C PRO A 335 13.29 -30.72 -15.46
N PRO A 336 12.09 -30.36 -14.96
CA PRO A 336 11.75 -28.97 -14.66
C PRO A 336 12.78 -28.24 -13.79
N HIS A 337 13.30 -28.85 -12.73
CA HIS A 337 14.27 -28.24 -11.82
C HIS A 337 15.65 -27.97 -12.43
N LEU A 338 15.96 -28.52 -13.60
CA LEU A 338 17.23 -28.32 -14.32
C LEU A 338 17.10 -27.35 -15.50
N ARG A 339 15.88 -26.95 -15.86
CA ARG A 339 15.64 -26.09 -17.03
C ARG A 339 16.35 -24.74 -16.87
N PRO A 340 16.82 -24.15 -17.98
CA PRO A 340 17.50 -22.87 -17.98
C PRO A 340 16.64 -21.75 -17.40
N ARG A 341 17.31 -20.73 -16.86
CA ARG A 341 16.70 -19.57 -16.22
C ARG A 341 16.53 -18.40 -17.18
N ALA A 342 15.54 -17.55 -16.91
CA ALA A 342 15.36 -16.30 -17.63
C ALA A 342 16.57 -15.36 -17.44
N ARG A 343 16.79 -14.47 -18.41
CA ARG A 343 17.84 -13.44 -18.35
C ARG A 343 17.23 -12.05 -18.33
N ILE A 344 17.91 -11.12 -17.68
CA ILE A 344 17.53 -9.71 -17.68
C ILE A 344 18.32 -9.00 -18.78
N THR A 345 17.64 -8.25 -19.64
CA THR A 345 18.26 -7.26 -20.52
C THR A 345 17.97 -5.86 -19.97
N PHE A 346 19.04 -5.08 -19.78
CA PHE A 346 18.99 -3.69 -19.30
C PHE A 346 19.04 -2.68 -20.45
N ALA A 347 18.71 -1.42 -20.14
CA ALA A 347 18.65 -0.33 -21.11
C ALA A 347 20.02 0.02 -21.74
N ASP A 348 21.11 -0.22 -21.02
CA ASP A 348 22.49 -0.08 -21.51
C ASP A 348 22.97 -1.26 -22.37
N GLY A 349 22.10 -2.26 -22.60
CA GLY A 349 22.42 -3.48 -23.33
C GLY A 349 23.08 -4.57 -22.48
N THR A 350 23.36 -4.30 -21.19
CA THR A 350 23.89 -5.31 -20.27
C THR A 350 22.90 -6.45 -20.11
N ARG A 351 23.41 -7.69 -20.12
CA ARG A 351 22.61 -8.89 -19.88
C ARG A 351 23.09 -9.62 -18.63
N LEU A 352 22.16 -9.98 -17.76
CA LEU A 352 22.42 -10.68 -16.51
C LEU A 352 21.62 -11.99 -16.43
N ALA A 353 22.24 -13.03 -15.89
CA ALA A 353 21.61 -14.31 -15.60
C ALA A 353 21.79 -14.65 -14.11
N PRO A 354 21.05 -13.95 -13.21
CA PRO A 354 21.13 -14.23 -11.78
C PRO A 354 20.50 -15.59 -11.46
N ASP A 355 20.74 -16.11 -10.26
CA ASP A 355 20.06 -17.33 -9.83
C ASP A 355 18.55 -17.10 -9.63
N TYR A 356 18.18 -15.91 -9.14
CA TYR A 356 16.81 -15.45 -9.05
C TYR A 356 16.66 -13.98 -9.46
N THR A 357 15.47 -13.63 -9.94
CA THR A 357 15.04 -12.26 -10.20
C THR A 357 13.76 -11.97 -9.43
N VAL A 358 13.76 -10.96 -8.57
CA VAL A 358 12.56 -10.43 -7.92
C VAL A 358 12.11 -9.21 -8.71
N VAL A 359 10.97 -9.31 -9.38
CA VAL A 359 10.35 -8.20 -10.11
C VAL A 359 9.48 -7.41 -9.14
N ALA A 360 10.00 -6.29 -8.65
CA ALA A 360 9.38 -5.41 -7.65
C ALA A 360 9.11 -3.98 -8.17
N VAL A 361 8.91 -3.85 -9.49
CA VAL A 361 8.54 -2.60 -10.17
C VAL A 361 7.02 -2.38 -10.13
N ASP A 362 6.56 -1.21 -10.59
CA ASP A 362 5.13 -0.92 -10.72
C ASP A 362 4.46 -1.86 -11.75
N ALA A 363 3.13 -1.96 -11.66
CA ALA A 363 2.38 -2.90 -12.51
C ALA A 363 2.60 -2.67 -14.01
N PRO A 364 2.63 -1.43 -14.53
CA PRO A 364 2.85 -1.22 -15.96
C PRO A 364 4.28 -1.61 -16.40
N ALA A 365 5.32 -1.33 -15.61
CA ALA A 365 6.66 -1.80 -15.95
C ALA A 365 6.77 -3.33 -15.87
N ALA A 366 6.12 -3.96 -14.88
CA ALA A 366 6.08 -5.43 -14.78
C ALA A 366 5.40 -6.05 -16.00
N GLU A 367 4.26 -5.51 -16.45
CA GLU A 367 3.59 -5.92 -17.68
C GLU A 367 4.50 -5.71 -18.90
N TYR A 368 5.18 -4.57 -19.00
CA TYR A 368 6.08 -4.25 -20.12
C TYR A 368 7.28 -5.21 -20.21
N ILE A 369 8.09 -5.35 -19.15
CA ILE A 369 9.34 -6.12 -19.21
C ILE A 369 9.12 -7.62 -19.41
N THR A 370 7.94 -8.14 -19.05
CA THR A 370 7.58 -9.56 -19.18
C THR A 370 6.96 -9.92 -20.53
N THR A 371 6.84 -8.96 -21.47
CA THR A 371 6.24 -9.20 -22.80
C THR A 371 6.87 -10.38 -23.55
N ALA A 372 8.19 -10.52 -23.48
CA ALA A 372 8.88 -11.62 -24.17
C ALA A 372 8.65 -12.99 -23.49
N LEU A 373 8.52 -13.05 -22.16
CA LEU A 373 8.14 -14.27 -21.44
C LEU A 373 6.72 -14.69 -21.83
N ARG A 374 5.77 -13.74 -21.87
CA ARG A 374 4.40 -14.00 -22.34
C ARG A 374 4.38 -14.53 -23.77
N GLY A 375 5.15 -13.91 -24.67
CA GLY A 375 5.25 -14.35 -26.06
C GLY A 375 5.84 -15.75 -26.23
N ALA A 376 6.61 -16.24 -25.24
CA ALA A 376 7.13 -17.60 -25.19
C ALA A 376 6.17 -18.61 -24.53
N GLY A 377 4.99 -18.17 -24.06
CA GLY A 377 4.00 -19.05 -23.42
C GLY A 377 4.18 -19.23 -21.92
N THR A 378 5.04 -18.46 -21.25
CA THR A 378 5.18 -18.52 -19.79
C THR A 378 3.84 -18.17 -19.11
N GLY A 379 3.36 -19.08 -18.26
CA GLY A 379 2.04 -19.02 -17.62
C GLY A 379 1.98 -18.13 -16.36
N GLY A 380 1.12 -18.51 -15.42
CA GLY A 380 1.08 -17.92 -14.07
C GLY A 380 0.87 -16.41 -14.03
N THR A 381 1.62 -15.72 -13.16
CA THR A 381 1.62 -14.26 -13.03
C THR A 381 2.00 -13.57 -14.33
N VAL A 382 2.95 -14.12 -15.10
CA VAL A 382 3.40 -13.55 -16.38
C VAL A 382 2.23 -13.44 -17.35
N ALA A 383 1.47 -14.52 -17.54
CA ALA A 383 0.28 -14.49 -18.39
C ALA A 383 -0.81 -13.55 -17.86
N ARG A 384 -1.02 -13.51 -16.54
CA ARG A 384 -2.06 -12.68 -15.90
C ARG A 384 -1.75 -11.18 -15.86
N LEU A 385 -0.50 -10.79 -16.09
CA LEU A 385 -0.12 -9.38 -16.31
C LEU A 385 -0.62 -8.86 -17.66
N ASP A 386 -0.94 -9.73 -18.62
CA ASP A 386 -1.36 -9.28 -19.94
C ASP A 386 -2.65 -8.45 -19.88
N GLY A 387 -2.55 -7.18 -20.25
CA GLY A 387 -3.70 -6.29 -20.23
C GLY A 387 -4.11 -5.83 -18.83
N PHE A 388 -3.39 -6.21 -17.77
CA PHE A 388 -3.75 -5.81 -16.42
C PHE A 388 -3.75 -4.28 -16.24
N THR A 389 -2.79 -3.60 -16.88
CA THR A 389 -2.71 -2.13 -16.87
C THR A 389 -3.19 -1.52 -18.19
N THR A 390 -3.04 -2.25 -19.29
CA THR A 390 -3.27 -1.74 -20.64
C THR A 390 -4.66 -2.03 -21.21
N ILE A 391 -5.50 -2.89 -20.63
CA ILE A 391 -6.91 -3.03 -21.08
C ILE A 391 -7.79 -2.06 -20.27
N PRO A 392 -8.57 -1.19 -20.93
CA PRO A 392 -9.52 -0.29 -20.25
C PRO A 392 -10.56 -1.04 -19.41
N PRO A 393 -11.13 -0.40 -18.38
CA PRO A 393 -12.26 -0.98 -17.67
C PRO A 393 -13.46 -1.21 -18.60
N PRO A 394 -14.32 -2.18 -18.30
CA PRO A 394 -15.58 -2.39 -19.02
C PRO A 394 -16.51 -1.16 -18.97
N PRO A 395 -17.37 -0.96 -19.98
CA PRO A 395 -18.15 0.27 -20.14
C PRO A 395 -19.20 0.52 -19.06
N ASP A 396 -19.90 -0.51 -18.55
CA ASP A 396 -21.02 -0.29 -17.61
C ASP A 396 -20.75 -0.80 -16.18
N GLY A 397 -19.54 -1.29 -15.89
CA GLY A 397 -19.13 -1.57 -14.51
C GLY A 397 -18.24 -2.80 -14.33
N PRO A 398 -17.61 -2.97 -13.15
CA PRO A 398 -16.48 -3.86 -12.95
C PRO A 398 -16.83 -5.36 -13.02
N LEU A 399 -18.11 -5.71 -12.84
CA LEU A 399 -18.61 -7.09 -12.90
C LEU A 399 -18.97 -7.57 -14.31
N GLN A 400 -18.89 -6.71 -15.33
CA GLN A 400 -19.16 -7.13 -16.70
C GLN A 400 -18.16 -8.20 -17.17
N PRO A 401 -18.59 -9.14 -18.03
CA PRO A 401 -17.70 -10.18 -18.55
C PRO A 401 -16.48 -9.59 -19.24
N ARG A 402 -15.32 -10.22 -19.09
CA ARG A 402 -14.06 -9.74 -19.68
C ARG A 402 -14.15 -9.54 -21.20
N ASP A 403 -14.94 -10.35 -21.89
CA ASP A 403 -15.13 -10.28 -23.35
C ASP A 403 -15.82 -8.99 -23.81
N THR A 404 -16.47 -8.25 -22.89
CA THR A 404 -17.06 -6.94 -23.17
C THR A 404 -16.03 -5.80 -23.13
N ARG A 405 -14.80 -6.06 -22.66
CA ARG A 405 -13.77 -5.04 -22.57
C ARG A 405 -13.27 -4.66 -23.97
N PRO A 406 -12.97 -3.37 -24.21
CA PRO A 406 -12.38 -2.96 -25.47
C PRO A 406 -11.05 -3.69 -25.72
N GLN A 407 -10.84 -4.16 -26.96
CA GLN A 407 -9.58 -4.81 -27.34
C GLN A 407 -8.43 -3.82 -27.56
N HIS A 408 -8.72 -2.52 -27.68
CA HIS A 408 -7.67 -1.52 -27.79
C HIS A 408 -6.92 -1.38 -26.47
N ARG A 409 -5.59 -1.36 -26.53
CA ARG A 409 -4.76 -1.12 -25.35
C ARG A 409 -4.61 0.37 -25.11
N ARG A 410 -4.75 0.78 -23.85
CA ARG A 410 -4.49 2.13 -23.38
C ARG A 410 -3.04 2.34 -22.96
N ASN A 411 -2.63 3.60 -22.89
CA ASN A 411 -1.44 3.98 -22.13
C ASN A 411 -1.79 4.11 -20.63
N PRO A 412 -1.24 3.24 -19.75
CA PRO A 412 -1.62 3.19 -18.33
C PRO A 412 -1.15 4.41 -17.52
N TYR A 413 -0.34 5.28 -18.12
CA TYR A 413 0.15 6.51 -17.51
C TYR A 413 -0.52 7.78 -18.08
N SER A 414 -1.33 7.65 -19.14
CA SER A 414 -2.00 8.78 -19.80
C SER A 414 -3.16 9.28 -18.95
N MET A 415 -3.16 10.58 -18.61
CA MET A 415 -4.28 11.20 -17.89
C MET A 415 -5.57 11.24 -18.71
N ASP A 416 -5.47 11.03 -20.02
CA ASP A 416 -6.63 11.00 -20.90
C ASP A 416 -7.34 9.65 -20.92
N GLU A 417 -6.63 8.56 -20.60
CA GLU A 417 -7.14 7.20 -20.74
C GLU A 417 -7.29 6.46 -19.41
N MET A 418 -6.51 6.84 -18.39
CA MET A 418 -6.49 6.18 -17.08
C MET A 418 -7.31 6.95 -16.04
N GLY A 419 -8.03 6.21 -15.19
CA GLY A 419 -8.82 6.74 -14.09
C GLY A 419 -9.93 7.69 -14.54
N ARG A 420 -10.55 7.46 -15.71
CA ARG A 420 -11.63 8.30 -16.25
C ARG A 420 -13.01 7.92 -15.70
N VAL A 421 -13.17 6.68 -15.24
CA VAL A 421 -14.38 6.19 -14.59
C VAL A 421 -14.07 5.72 -13.17
N PRO A 422 -15.00 5.83 -12.21
CA PRO A 422 -14.75 5.45 -10.81
C PRO A 422 -14.38 3.97 -10.59
N TRP A 423 -14.83 3.07 -11.47
CA TRP A 423 -14.52 1.63 -11.43
C TRP A 423 -13.30 1.25 -12.27
N ASP A 424 -12.48 2.21 -12.69
CA ASP A 424 -11.14 1.90 -13.16
C ASP A 424 -10.27 1.49 -11.98
N ARG A 425 -9.59 0.35 -12.10
CA ARG A 425 -8.68 -0.14 -11.06
C ARG A 425 -7.49 0.79 -10.85
N PHE A 426 -7.13 1.59 -11.85
CA PHE A 426 -6.06 2.58 -11.73
C PHE A 426 -6.66 3.97 -11.70
N GLN A 427 -6.40 4.69 -10.60
CA GLN A 427 -6.83 6.06 -10.37
C GLN A 427 -5.64 6.99 -10.19
N THR A 428 -5.89 8.29 -10.24
CA THR A 428 -4.90 9.31 -9.86
C THR A 428 -5.14 9.74 -8.42
N LEU A 429 -4.21 9.39 -7.55
CA LEU A 429 -4.11 9.84 -6.17
C LEU A 429 -2.75 10.49 -5.98
N CYS A 430 -2.73 11.80 -6.07
CA CYS A 430 -1.53 12.63 -5.98
C CYS A 430 -1.80 13.78 -5.03
N GLY A 431 -0.76 14.34 -4.44
CA GLY A 431 -0.85 15.47 -3.56
C GLY A 431 -0.05 16.68 -3.99
N ILE A 432 -0.17 17.69 -3.12
CA ILE A 432 0.45 19.00 -3.21
C ILE A 432 0.95 19.39 -1.82
N GLN A 433 2.13 19.99 -1.75
CA GLN A 433 2.75 20.44 -0.51
C GLN A 433 2.80 21.96 -0.48
N TYR A 434 2.29 22.57 0.59
CA TYR A 434 2.34 24.00 0.87
C TYR A 434 3.37 24.31 1.94
N TYR A 435 4.18 25.33 1.70
CA TYR A 435 5.23 25.78 2.61
C TYR A 435 4.92 27.19 3.10
N PHE A 436 4.99 27.41 4.41
CA PHE A 436 4.62 28.67 5.06
C PHE A 436 5.84 29.31 5.73
N ASP A 437 5.96 30.64 5.66
CA ASP A 437 6.95 31.41 6.41
C ASP A 437 6.45 31.87 7.79
N THR A 438 5.18 31.62 8.09
CA THR A 438 4.57 31.75 9.41
C THR A 438 4.28 30.38 10.01
N GLU A 439 4.30 30.28 11.34
CA GLU A 439 3.87 29.05 12.02
C GLU A 439 2.39 28.78 11.70
N PHE A 440 2.11 27.58 11.23
CA PHE A 440 0.78 27.17 10.80
C PHE A 440 0.56 25.69 11.13
N GLN A 441 -0.48 25.39 11.90
CA GLN A 441 -0.87 24.05 12.28
C GLN A 441 -2.40 24.00 12.37
N LEU A 442 -3.03 23.21 11.50
CA LEU A 442 -4.48 23.00 11.56
C LEU A 442 -4.84 22.06 12.71
N LEU A 443 -4.19 20.90 12.76
CA LEU A 443 -4.34 19.89 13.80
C LEU A 443 -3.02 19.13 13.94
N ARG A 444 -2.68 18.69 15.15
CA ARG A 444 -1.60 17.70 15.36
C ARG A 444 -2.08 16.30 15.02
N GLY A 445 -2.42 16.10 13.76
CA GLY A 445 -3.02 14.88 13.25
C GLY A 445 -3.56 15.11 11.86
N HIS A 446 -4.37 14.15 11.41
CA HIS A 446 -4.92 14.15 10.06
C HIS A 446 -6.20 14.95 10.01
N ILE A 447 -6.43 15.70 8.94
CA ILE A 447 -7.71 16.37 8.71
C ILE A 447 -8.32 15.90 7.41
N LEU A 448 -9.54 15.43 7.53
CA LEU A 448 -10.42 15.10 6.44
C LEU A 448 -11.26 16.32 6.09
N LEU A 449 -11.13 16.84 4.87
CA LEU A 449 -11.84 18.04 4.44
C LEU A 449 -13.12 17.60 3.70
N THR A 450 -14.13 17.20 4.46
CA THR A 450 -15.40 16.73 3.90
C THR A 450 -16.11 17.85 3.13
N GLY A 451 -16.82 17.47 2.08
CA GLY A 451 -17.53 18.42 1.21
C GLY A 451 -16.64 19.14 0.18
N THR A 452 -15.33 18.90 0.17
CA THR A 452 -14.44 19.39 -0.90
C THR A 452 -14.72 18.63 -2.20
N GLU A 453 -14.77 19.36 -3.31
CA GLU A 453 -15.10 18.81 -4.63
C GLU A 453 -14.01 17.86 -5.13
N TRP A 454 -12.75 18.08 -4.72
CA TRP A 454 -11.61 17.24 -5.09
C TRP A 454 -11.22 16.19 -4.03
N ALA A 455 -12.10 15.93 -3.05
CA ALA A 455 -11.92 14.94 -1.99
C ALA A 455 -10.57 15.08 -1.26
N LEU A 456 -10.36 16.23 -0.65
CA LEU A 456 -9.09 16.62 -0.04
C LEU A 456 -8.90 16.02 1.36
N SER A 457 -7.69 15.57 1.65
CA SER A 457 -7.22 15.25 2.99
C SER A 457 -5.86 15.89 3.23
N SER A 458 -5.52 16.20 4.49
CA SER A 458 -4.28 16.93 4.77
C SER A 458 -3.63 16.54 6.10
N ILE A 459 -2.33 16.82 6.19
CA ILE A 459 -1.52 16.66 7.41
C ILE A 459 -0.46 17.77 7.51
N ASN A 460 -0.37 18.39 8.68
CA ASN A 460 0.73 19.30 9.00
C ASN A 460 1.94 18.51 9.50
N GLN A 461 2.95 18.40 8.64
CA GLN A 461 4.12 17.53 8.89
C GLN A 461 5.10 18.11 9.91
N SER A 462 5.39 19.41 9.78
CA SER A 462 6.34 20.15 10.63
C SER A 462 6.00 20.08 12.12
N GLY A 463 4.71 19.93 12.47
CA GLY A 463 4.26 19.75 13.85
C GLY A 463 4.68 18.41 14.48
N LEU A 464 5.04 17.42 13.67
CA LEU A 464 5.42 16.06 14.06
C LEU A 464 6.92 15.80 13.90
N TRP A 465 7.61 16.62 13.10
CA TRP A 465 9.04 16.50 12.86
C TRP A 465 9.87 16.95 14.06
N GLU A 466 10.85 16.13 14.42
CA GLU A 466 11.83 16.40 15.47
C GLU A 466 12.78 17.54 15.07
N LYS A 467 13.22 17.53 13.80
CA LYS A 467 14.01 18.62 13.19
C LYS A 467 13.09 19.50 12.37
N ARG A 468 12.60 20.58 12.97
CA ARG A 468 11.71 21.53 12.29
C ARG A 468 12.43 22.35 11.22
N PRO A 469 11.73 22.75 10.13
CA PRO A 469 12.25 23.73 9.19
C PRO A 469 12.53 25.07 9.86
N ILE A 470 13.57 25.77 9.41
CA ILE A 470 13.98 27.09 9.91
C ILE A 470 13.96 28.07 8.75
N LEU A 471 13.28 29.21 8.91
CA LEU A 471 13.04 30.18 7.84
C LEU A 471 14.31 30.63 7.10
N ASP A 472 15.39 30.92 7.82
CA ASP A 472 16.65 31.40 7.24
C ASP A 472 17.31 30.38 6.30
N ARG A 473 17.20 29.09 6.63
CA ARG A 473 17.84 27.99 5.91
C ARG A 473 16.91 27.35 4.89
N ASP A 474 15.68 27.05 5.30
CA ASP A 474 14.72 26.23 4.56
C ASP A 474 13.66 27.07 3.83
N GLY A 475 13.66 28.40 3.97
CA GLY A 475 12.69 29.28 3.31
C GLY A 475 11.24 29.13 3.83
N CYS A 476 11.03 28.27 4.82
CA CYS A 476 9.75 28.01 5.48
C CYS A 476 9.95 27.61 6.95
N VAL A 477 8.88 27.66 7.73
CA VAL A 477 8.79 27.16 9.11
C VAL A 477 7.72 26.08 9.28
N SER A 478 6.78 25.97 8.34
CA SER A 478 5.73 24.95 8.36
C SER A 478 5.46 24.35 6.98
N VAL A 479 5.04 23.08 6.95
CA VAL A 479 4.69 22.33 5.74
C VAL A 479 3.34 21.63 5.93
N LEU A 480 2.42 21.85 5.00
CA LEU A 480 1.14 21.14 4.90
C LEU A 480 1.17 20.27 3.64
N SER A 481 1.05 18.95 3.80
CA SER A 481 0.80 18.04 2.67
C SER A 481 -0.69 17.80 2.53
N VAL A 482 -1.16 17.75 1.28
CA VAL A 482 -2.56 17.54 0.94
C VAL A 482 -2.66 16.47 -0.14
N ASP A 483 -3.46 15.43 0.07
CA ASP A 483 -3.84 14.48 -0.98
C ASP A 483 -5.07 14.98 -1.73
N ILE A 484 -5.06 14.81 -3.06
CA ILE A 484 -6.18 15.07 -3.96
C ILE A 484 -6.77 13.72 -4.35
N GLY A 485 -7.93 13.39 -3.78
CA GLY A 485 -8.59 12.09 -3.95
C GLY A 485 -9.45 11.95 -5.21
N ASP A 486 -9.86 13.06 -5.84
CA ASP A 486 -10.68 13.04 -7.05
C ASP A 486 -10.17 14.03 -8.12
N PHE A 487 -9.52 13.47 -9.14
CA PHE A 487 -9.02 14.23 -10.30
C PHE A 487 -10.05 14.39 -11.43
N ASN A 488 -11.27 13.87 -11.29
CA ASN A 488 -12.31 13.90 -12.32
C ASN A 488 -13.42 14.90 -12.02
N ASN A 489 -13.73 15.12 -10.75
CA ASN A 489 -14.84 15.97 -10.36
C ASN A 489 -14.53 17.45 -10.69
N PRO A 490 -15.38 18.17 -11.45
CA PRO A 490 -15.16 19.57 -11.77
C PRO A 490 -15.37 20.47 -10.53
N SER A 491 -14.56 21.50 -10.41
CA SER A 491 -14.76 22.59 -9.45
C SER A 491 -15.88 23.52 -9.92
N SER A 492 -16.80 23.88 -9.02
CA SER A 492 -17.83 24.89 -9.28
C SER A 492 -17.29 26.32 -9.31
N HIS A 493 -16.11 26.55 -8.74
CA HIS A 493 -15.48 27.88 -8.65
C HIS A 493 -14.48 28.15 -9.77
N LEU A 494 -13.65 27.15 -10.11
CA LEU A 494 -12.64 27.27 -11.14
C LEU A 494 -13.22 26.91 -12.51
N LEU A 495 -13.54 27.92 -13.32
CA LEU A 495 -14.19 27.75 -14.63
C LEU A 495 -13.19 27.84 -15.80
N ASP A 496 -13.46 27.10 -16.86
CA ASP A 496 -12.78 27.21 -18.15
C ASP A 496 -13.28 28.43 -18.95
N ALA A 497 -12.68 28.69 -20.12
CA ALA A 497 -13.06 29.80 -20.98
C ALA A 497 -14.52 29.74 -21.50
N SER A 498 -15.16 28.58 -21.41
CA SER A 498 -16.58 28.37 -21.77
C SER A 498 -17.52 28.40 -20.56
N GLY A 499 -17.02 28.74 -19.37
CA GLY A 499 -17.81 28.79 -18.14
C GLY A 499 -18.11 27.43 -17.51
N ARG A 500 -17.42 26.36 -17.93
CA ARG A 500 -17.58 25.02 -17.34
C ARG A 500 -16.56 24.80 -16.23
N GLY A 501 -16.95 24.11 -15.16
CA GLY A 501 -16.05 23.76 -14.07
C GLY A 501 -14.86 22.90 -14.52
N LYS A 502 -13.66 23.20 -14.02
CA LYS A 502 -12.43 22.46 -14.31
C LYS A 502 -12.19 21.37 -13.28
N ALA A 503 -11.89 20.16 -13.74
CA ALA A 503 -11.36 19.10 -12.90
C ALA A 503 -9.84 19.26 -12.70
N ALA A 504 -9.27 18.73 -11.61
CA ALA A 504 -7.84 18.89 -11.31
C ALA A 504 -6.92 18.42 -12.46
N ARG A 505 -7.33 17.40 -13.23
CA ARG A 505 -6.57 16.91 -14.41
C ARG A 505 -6.49 17.92 -15.57
N ASP A 506 -7.44 18.83 -15.67
CA ASP A 506 -7.53 19.84 -16.72
C ASP A 506 -6.88 21.18 -16.30
N CYS A 507 -6.35 21.21 -15.08
CA CYS A 507 -5.74 22.39 -14.47
C CYS A 507 -4.23 22.44 -14.70
N THR A 508 -3.71 23.66 -14.76
CA THR A 508 -2.29 23.96 -14.59
C THR A 508 -1.86 23.77 -13.14
N ALA A 509 -0.55 23.69 -12.88
CA ALA A 509 -0.03 23.52 -11.52
C ALA A 509 -0.44 24.70 -10.60
N ASP A 510 -0.45 25.93 -11.11
CA ASP A 510 -0.85 27.12 -10.33
C ASP A 510 -2.36 27.09 -10.02
N GLU A 511 -3.19 26.63 -10.98
CA GLU A 511 -4.64 26.49 -10.78
C GLU A 511 -4.96 25.39 -9.76
N ILE A 512 -4.26 24.24 -9.80
CA ILE A 512 -4.40 23.19 -8.78
C ILE A 512 -4.07 23.76 -7.40
N ALA A 513 -2.94 24.47 -7.27
CA ALA A 513 -2.51 25.05 -6.00
C ALA A 513 -3.52 26.07 -5.45
N ALA A 514 -4.02 26.98 -6.29
CA ALA A 514 -4.98 27.97 -5.86
C ALA A 514 -6.33 27.35 -5.48
N GLU A 515 -6.84 26.40 -6.26
CA GLU A 515 -8.16 25.80 -6.03
C GLU A 515 -8.17 24.82 -4.86
N VAL A 516 -7.11 24.02 -4.67
CA VAL A 516 -6.96 23.18 -3.46
C VAL A 516 -6.93 24.08 -2.22
N TRP A 517 -6.13 25.15 -2.23
CA TRP A 517 -6.07 26.06 -1.08
C TRP A 517 -7.42 26.73 -0.81
N ARG A 518 -8.13 27.19 -1.85
CA ARG A 518 -9.48 27.76 -1.72
C ARG A 518 -10.46 26.76 -1.12
N GLN A 519 -10.45 25.50 -1.56
CA GLN A 519 -11.32 24.45 -0.99
C GLN A 519 -10.97 24.15 0.48
N ILE A 520 -9.68 24.18 0.85
CA ILE A 520 -9.25 24.06 2.26
C ILE A 520 -9.83 25.21 3.09
N ILE A 521 -9.65 26.46 2.64
CA ILE A 521 -10.18 27.64 3.33
C ILE A 521 -11.69 27.53 3.47
N SER A 522 -12.40 27.27 2.37
CA SER A 522 -13.86 27.11 2.36
C SER A 522 -14.35 26.02 3.31
N ALA A 523 -13.64 24.89 3.41
CA ALA A 523 -14.01 23.80 4.31
C ALA A 523 -13.77 24.13 5.80
N LEU A 524 -12.82 25.03 6.09
CA LEU A 524 -12.49 25.46 7.45
C LEU A 524 -13.32 26.67 7.92
N THR A 525 -13.69 27.56 7.01
CA THR A 525 -14.40 28.82 7.32
C THR A 525 -15.91 28.75 7.10
N SER A 526 -16.46 27.62 6.63
CA SER A 526 -17.90 27.46 6.43
C SER A 526 -18.74 27.55 7.71
N CYS A 527 -18.14 27.57 8.91
CA CYS A 527 -18.88 27.68 10.18
C CYS A 527 -19.16 29.15 10.58
N PRO A 528 -20.41 29.51 10.96
CA PRO A 528 -20.73 30.82 11.53
C PRO A 528 -19.91 31.08 12.82
N GLY A 529 -19.18 32.19 12.88
CA GLY A 529 -18.32 32.54 14.02
C GLY A 529 -16.90 31.97 14.00
N SER A 530 -16.50 31.25 12.94
CA SER A 530 -15.09 30.94 12.68
C SER A 530 -14.30 32.23 12.45
N ALA A 531 -13.12 32.34 13.05
CA ALA A 531 -12.21 33.44 12.75
C ALA A 531 -11.89 33.36 11.25
N GLY A 532 -12.39 34.33 10.48
CA GLY A 532 -12.59 34.23 9.03
C GLY A 532 -11.31 34.08 8.20
N GLU A 533 -11.46 34.18 6.88
CA GLU A 533 -10.37 34.18 5.89
C GLU A 533 -9.18 35.09 6.27
N GLU A 534 -9.40 36.15 7.07
CA GLU A 534 -8.38 37.08 7.55
C GLU A 534 -7.34 36.46 8.50
N VAL A 535 -7.59 35.29 9.11
CA VAL A 535 -6.67 34.66 10.10
C VAL A 535 -5.81 33.54 9.49
N MET A 536 -6.15 33.05 8.30
CA MET A 536 -5.42 31.94 7.68
C MET A 536 -4.15 32.44 6.96
N PRO A 537 -2.96 31.91 7.30
CA PRO A 537 -1.73 32.33 6.65
C PRO A 537 -1.70 31.87 5.19
N TRP A 538 -1.22 32.73 4.31
CA TRP A 538 -1.06 32.40 2.89
C TRP A 538 0.19 31.54 2.68
N PRO A 539 0.12 30.47 1.87
CA PRO A 539 1.30 29.70 1.50
C PRO A 539 2.37 30.62 0.87
N ALA A 540 3.63 30.40 1.22
CA ALA A 540 4.78 31.08 0.61
C ALA A 540 5.18 30.40 -0.69
N TRP A 541 5.28 29.07 -0.64
CA TRP A 541 5.62 28.22 -1.76
C TRP A 541 4.68 27.04 -1.85
N TYR A 542 4.66 26.39 -3.01
CA TYR A 542 4.07 25.07 -3.16
C TYR A 542 4.92 24.19 -4.09
N ALA A 543 4.75 22.88 -3.95
CA ALA A 543 5.27 21.86 -4.86
C ALA A 543 4.16 20.85 -5.15
N LEU A 544 4.03 20.44 -6.41
CA LEU A 544 3.10 19.40 -6.82
C LEU A 544 3.85 18.07 -6.91
N ASP A 545 3.15 16.95 -6.74
CA ASP A 545 3.77 15.65 -6.90
C ASP A 545 4.48 15.49 -8.25
N ARG A 546 5.71 15.00 -8.17
CA ARG A 546 6.57 14.77 -9.34
C ARG A 546 6.07 13.69 -10.29
N GLY A 547 5.10 12.88 -9.87
CA GLY A 547 4.44 11.92 -10.76
C GLY A 547 3.56 12.62 -11.80
N LEU A 548 3.15 13.87 -11.56
CA LEU A 548 2.27 14.64 -12.43
C LEU A 548 3.08 15.45 -13.45
N VAL A 549 3.10 14.92 -14.68
CA VAL A 549 3.79 15.54 -15.82
C VAL A 549 2.82 16.46 -16.55
N MET A 550 3.18 17.74 -16.62
CA MET A 550 2.38 18.77 -17.31
C MET A 550 2.70 18.79 -18.81
N ALA A 551 1.79 19.39 -19.59
CA ALA A 551 1.82 19.32 -21.06
C ALA A 551 3.10 19.86 -21.71
N THR A 552 3.72 20.90 -21.15
CA THR A 552 4.88 21.59 -21.77
C THR A 552 5.84 22.17 -20.75
N GLY A 553 7.08 22.47 -21.16
CA GLY A 553 8.06 23.20 -20.38
C GLY A 553 8.91 22.34 -19.43
N PRO A 554 10.05 22.88 -18.94
CA PRO A 554 10.92 22.21 -17.97
C PRO A 554 10.31 22.29 -16.56
N GLY A 555 10.88 21.56 -15.59
CA GLY A 555 10.40 21.65 -14.22
C GLY A 555 9.10 20.88 -14.01
N GLN A 556 8.23 21.39 -13.14
CA GLN A 556 6.85 20.92 -13.06
C GLN A 556 6.12 21.18 -14.39
N GLY A 557 6.56 22.15 -15.19
CA GLY A 557 5.98 22.46 -16.49
C GLY A 557 4.80 23.42 -16.44
N ARG A 558 4.05 23.45 -17.55
CA ARG A 558 2.94 24.37 -17.88
C ARG A 558 1.86 23.62 -18.66
N GLY A 559 0.65 24.20 -18.67
CA GLY A 559 -0.53 23.56 -19.27
C GLY A 559 -1.14 22.52 -18.34
N ARG A 560 -2.08 21.73 -18.83
CA ARG A 560 -2.77 20.69 -18.04
C ARG A 560 -1.87 19.49 -17.72
N VAL A 561 -2.30 18.66 -16.78
CA VAL A 561 -1.67 17.36 -16.52
C VAL A 561 -1.93 16.43 -17.70
N VAL A 562 -0.89 15.81 -18.27
CA VAL A 562 -1.02 14.88 -19.40
C VAL A 562 -0.62 13.45 -19.05
N ARG A 563 0.22 13.27 -18.03
CA ARG A 563 0.70 11.95 -17.62
C ARG A 563 0.85 11.88 -16.10
N ASN A 564 0.44 10.75 -15.52
CA ASN A 564 0.69 10.36 -14.14
C ASN A 564 1.64 9.16 -14.15
N GLU A 565 2.88 9.33 -13.67
CA GLU A 565 3.89 8.26 -13.58
C GLU A 565 3.70 7.34 -12.38
N SER A 566 2.64 7.54 -11.61
CA SER A 566 2.35 6.80 -10.38
C SER A 566 0.86 6.45 -10.30
N PRO A 567 0.35 5.64 -11.24
CA PRO A 567 -1.03 5.20 -11.20
C PRO A 567 -1.30 4.42 -9.91
N TYR A 568 -2.36 4.78 -9.20
CA TYR A 568 -2.71 4.20 -7.91
C TYR A 568 -3.73 3.07 -8.11
N LEU A 569 -3.39 1.86 -7.67
CA LEU A 569 -4.27 0.71 -7.75
C LEU A 569 -5.34 0.77 -6.65
N VAL A 570 -6.60 0.89 -7.05
CA VAL A 570 -7.78 0.85 -6.17
C VAL A 570 -8.42 -0.54 -6.25
N PRO A 571 -8.60 -1.24 -5.12
CA PRO A 571 -9.38 -2.48 -5.09
C PRO A 571 -10.84 -2.21 -5.44
N ILE A 572 -11.32 -2.79 -6.54
CA ILE A 572 -12.71 -2.64 -7.01
C ILE A 572 -13.45 -3.98 -6.94
N VAL A 573 -14.79 -3.90 -6.92
CA VAL A 573 -15.70 -5.06 -6.87
C VAL A 573 -15.33 -6.11 -7.92
N GLY A 574 -15.18 -7.36 -7.49
CA GLY A 574 -14.91 -8.52 -8.36
C GLY A 574 -13.49 -8.59 -8.96
N ASP A 575 -12.61 -7.65 -8.64
CA ASP A 575 -11.32 -7.55 -9.34
C ASP A 575 -10.22 -8.48 -8.82
N TRP A 576 -10.44 -9.14 -7.69
CA TRP A 576 -9.47 -10.05 -7.08
C TRP A 576 -8.97 -11.14 -8.06
N ASN A 577 -9.87 -11.67 -8.88
CA ASN A 577 -9.53 -12.69 -9.89
C ASN A 577 -8.73 -12.11 -11.08
N ASN A 578 -8.82 -10.81 -11.33
CA ASN A 578 -8.03 -10.10 -12.34
C ASN A 578 -6.66 -9.68 -11.81
N ARG A 579 -6.49 -9.58 -10.48
CA ARG A 579 -5.21 -9.26 -9.85
C ARG A 579 -4.17 -10.36 -10.10
N PRO A 580 -3.01 -10.08 -10.71
CA PRO A 580 -2.01 -11.09 -11.04
C PRO A 580 -1.48 -11.83 -9.80
N GLY A 581 -1.00 -13.06 -10.03
CA GLY A 581 -0.42 -13.91 -8.98
C GLY A 581 -1.43 -14.83 -8.26
N SER A 582 -0.89 -15.86 -7.64
CA SER A 582 -1.60 -16.81 -6.79
C SER A 582 -2.09 -16.16 -5.50
N ASP A 583 -3.04 -16.82 -4.82
CA ASP A 583 -3.47 -16.37 -3.49
C ASP A 583 -2.28 -16.44 -2.49
N PRO A 584 -2.24 -15.51 -1.52
CA PRO A 584 -1.16 -15.45 -0.53
C PRO A 584 -1.18 -16.68 0.38
N TRP A 585 -0.02 -17.06 0.90
CA TRP A 585 0.13 -18.18 1.82
C TRP A 585 0.79 -17.74 3.12
N ASN A 586 0.24 -18.22 4.23
CA ASN A 586 0.81 -17.99 5.55
C ASN A 586 1.55 -19.26 6.00
N PRO A 587 2.87 -19.19 6.27
CA PRO A 587 3.65 -20.32 6.76
C PRO A 587 3.02 -21.04 7.95
N HIS A 588 2.36 -20.30 8.85
CA HIS A 588 1.73 -20.86 10.05
C HIS A 588 0.52 -21.76 9.79
N GLY A 589 0.03 -21.86 8.55
CA GLY A 589 -1.09 -22.74 8.20
C GLY A 589 -2.43 -22.31 8.80
N THR A 590 -2.54 -21.08 9.29
CA THR A 590 -3.75 -20.56 9.95
C THR A 590 -4.70 -19.85 8.98
N SER A 591 -4.22 -19.50 7.79
CA SER A 591 -4.97 -18.75 6.78
C SER A 591 -5.63 -19.65 5.76
N TRP A 592 -6.81 -19.25 5.30
CA TRP A 592 -7.44 -19.86 4.15
C TRP A 592 -6.61 -19.55 2.88
N THR A 593 -6.25 -20.59 2.13
CA THR A 593 -5.45 -20.49 0.90
C THR A 593 -6.02 -21.39 -0.18
N THR A 594 -5.83 -21.00 -1.44
CA THR A 594 -6.19 -21.81 -2.61
C THR A 594 -4.93 -22.40 -3.22
N THR A 595 -4.90 -23.70 -3.42
CA THR A 595 -3.83 -24.40 -4.15
C THR A 595 -4.37 -24.99 -5.45
N PRO A 596 -3.58 -24.99 -6.53
CA PRO A 596 -3.95 -25.73 -7.73
C PRO A 596 -4.01 -27.23 -7.43
N ASP A 597 -4.91 -27.93 -8.13
CA ASP A 597 -4.92 -29.40 -8.13
C ASP A 597 -3.62 -29.96 -8.73
N GLU A 598 -3.46 -31.28 -8.69
CA GLU A 598 -2.23 -31.92 -9.18
C GLU A 598 -2.06 -31.75 -10.68
N ASP A 599 -3.13 -31.89 -11.46
CA ASP A 599 -3.10 -31.77 -12.92
C ASP A 599 -2.76 -30.34 -13.37
N GLY A 600 -3.42 -29.34 -12.79
CA GLY A 600 -3.16 -27.92 -13.09
C GLY A 600 -1.76 -27.50 -12.66
N TRP A 601 -1.26 -28.01 -11.53
CA TRP A 601 0.10 -27.76 -11.09
C TRP A 601 1.14 -28.42 -12.02
N LEU A 602 0.91 -29.66 -12.44
CA LEU A 602 1.78 -30.38 -13.37
C LEU A 602 1.79 -29.70 -14.75
N GLU A 603 0.65 -29.23 -15.23
CA GLU A 603 0.55 -28.47 -16.47
C GLU A 603 1.37 -27.16 -16.37
N ASP A 604 1.19 -26.39 -15.30
CA ASP A 604 1.97 -25.16 -15.07
C ASP A 604 3.47 -25.45 -15.04
N LEU A 605 3.90 -26.49 -14.32
CA LEU A 605 5.30 -26.85 -14.17
C LEU A 605 5.90 -27.38 -15.48
N GLN A 606 5.24 -28.34 -16.11
CA GLN A 606 5.80 -29.09 -17.24
C GLN A 606 5.67 -28.32 -18.55
N GLN A 607 4.55 -27.65 -18.79
CA GLN A 607 4.23 -27.01 -20.07
C GLN A 607 4.48 -25.52 -20.06
N ARG A 608 4.24 -24.84 -18.93
CA ARG A 608 4.29 -23.37 -18.83
C ARG A 608 5.51 -22.85 -18.07
N ASN A 609 6.36 -23.76 -17.59
CA ASN A 609 7.58 -23.49 -16.85
C ASN A 609 7.35 -22.61 -15.60
N VAL A 610 6.22 -22.83 -14.93
CA VAL A 610 5.82 -22.13 -13.70
C VAL A 610 5.79 -23.13 -12.56
N TRP A 611 6.63 -22.91 -11.57
CA TRP A 611 6.66 -23.69 -10.35
C TRP A 611 5.93 -22.95 -9.21
N GLN A 612 5.27 -23.70 -8.34
CA GLN A 612 4.68 -23.23 -7.10
C GLN A 612 4.89 -24.28 -6.02
N ALA A 613 5.12 -23.86 -4.77
CA ALA A 613 5.11 -24.80 -3.66
C ALA A 613 3.72 -25.45 -3.53
N ARG A 614 3.67 -26.74 -3.14
CA ARG A 614 2.41 -27.49 -3.06
C ARG A 614 1.46 -27.01 -1.97
N HIS A 615 1.97 -26.29 -0.96
CA HIS A 615 1.14 -25.60 0.04
C HIS A 615 0.61 -24.23 -0.44
N GLY A 616 0.88 -23.83 -1.69
CA GLY A 616 0.48 -22.55 -2.25
C GLY A 616 1.50 -21.44 -2.02
N GLY A 617 1.08 -20.19 -2.19
CA GLY A 617 1.96 -19.01 -2.14
C GLY A 617 2.44 -18.58 -3.52
N TYR A 618 3.44 -17.70 -3.60
CA TYR A 618 3.85 -17.09 -4.86
C TYR A 618 4.53 -18.10 -5.81
N GLN A 619 4.36 -17.85 -7.11
CA GLN A 619 4.90 -18.67 -8.19
C GLN A 619 6.31 -18.22 -8.59
N VAL A 620 7.17 -19.17 -8.98
CA VAL A 620 8.47 -18.94 -9.61
C VAL A 620 8.39 -19.35 -11.07
N HIS A 621 8.70 -18.41 -11.97
CA HIS A 621 8.59 -18.56 -13.41
C HIS A 621 9.98 -18.76 -13.99
N ASP A 622 10.11 -19.65 -14.97
CA ASP A 622 11.37 -19.88 -15.67
C ASP A 622 12.55 -20.12 -14.70
N ASN A 623 12.29 -20.92 -13.66
CA ASN A 623 13.22 -21.32 -12.59
C ASN A 623 13.94 -20.18 -11.86
N SER A 624 13.47 -18.93 -11.98
CA SER A 624 14.22 -17.78 -11.46
C SER A 624 13.38 -16.54 -11.15
N VAL A 625 12.25 -16.31 -11.84
CA VAL A 625 11.51 -15.04 -11.76
C VAL A 625 10.34 -15.14 -10.79
N VAL A 626 10.36 -14.29 -9.75
CA VAL A 626 9.25 -14.11 -8.81
C VAL A 626 8.81 -12.66 -8.83
N PHE A 627 7.53 -12.41 -8.56
CA PHE A 627 6.95 -11.07 -8.58
C PHE A 627 6.63 -10.59 -7.17
N ALA A 628 6.80 -9.30 -6.92
CA ALA A 628 6.43 -8.64 -5.67
C ALA A 628 5.89 -7.24 -5.96
N GLY A 629 4.94 -6.77 -5.17
CA GLY A 629 4.40 -5.42 -5.30
C GLY A 629 2.97 -5.31 -4.82
N THR A 630 2.48 -4.08 -4.70
CA THR A 630 1.11 -3.79 -4.28
C THR A 630 0.05 -4.29 -5.26
N TRP A 631 0.45 -4.69 -6.47
CA TRP A 631 -0.44 -5.28 -7.47
C TRP A 631 -0.52 -6.81 -7.40
N ASN A 632 0.38 -7.48 -6.67
CA ASN A 632 0.23 -8.90 -6.37
C ASN A 632 -0.78 -9.11 -5.24
N LYS A 633 -1.43 -10.28 -5.21
CA LYS A 633 -2.37 -10.64 -4.14
C LYS A 633 -1.66 -10.76 -2.78
N THR A 634 -2.27 -10.16 -1.76
CA THR A 634 -1.80 -10.14 -0.37
C THR A 634 -3.00 -10.23 0.60
N PHE A 635 -2.78 -10.69 1.82
CA PHE A 635 -3.80 -10.66 2.88
C PHE A 635 -4.20 -9.24 3.25
N THR A 636 -3.27 -8.29 3.15
CA THR A 636 -3.55 -6.85 3.37
C THR A 636 -4.54 -6.28 2.34
N ARG A 637 -4.53 -6.77 1.09
CA ARG A 637 -5.40 -6.41 -0.05
C ARG A 637 -5.33 -4.95 -0.54
N VAL A 638 -5.12 -3.96 0.32
CA VAL A 638 -5.06 -2.53 -0.02
C VAL A 638 -3.66 -2.13 -0.50
N THR A 639 -3.59 -1.29 -1.53
CA THR A 639 -2.37 -0.64 -2.00
C THR A 639 -1.76 0.21 -0.88
N SER A 640 -0.71 -0.33 -0.26
CA SER A 640 -0.10 0.25 0.94
C SER A 640 1.35 -0.20 1.10
N MET A 641 2.11 0.51 1.94
CA MET A 641 3.44 0.08 2.35
C MET A 641 3.42 -1.30 3.00
N GLU A 642 2.37 -1.61 3.78
CA GLU A 642 2.16 -2.92 4.40
C GLU A 642 2.01 -4.03 3.36
N SER A 643 1.11 -3.86 2.38
CA SER A 643 0.94 -4.85 1.31
C SER A 643 2.21 -5.02 0.46
N ALA A 644 2.98 -3.95 0.25
CA ALA A 644 4.24 -4.03 -0.47
C ALA A 644 5.28 -4.83 0.32
N CYS A 645 5.38 -4.59 1.63
CA CYS A 645 6.26 -5.34 2.52
C CYS A 645 5.85 -6.82 2.58
N GLU A 646 4.56 -7.10 2.78
CA GLU A 646 3.99 -8.45 2.74
C GLU A 646 4.33 -9.17 1.43
N SER A 647 4.10 -8.51 0.28
CA SER A 647 4.37 -9.08 -1.04
C SER A 647 5.85 -9.39 -1.26
N GLY A 648 6.75 -8.54 -0.78
CA GLY A 648 8.20 -8.80 -0.78
C GLY A 648 8.55 -10.07 0.01
N ARG A 649 7.92 -10.28 1.17
CA ARG A 649 8.12 -11.49 2.01
C ARG A 649 7.57 -12.76 1.35
N HIS A 650 6.40 -12.68 0.71
CA HIS A 650 5.87 -13.80 -0.08
C HIS A 650 6.83 -14.21 -1.20
N ALA A 651 7.41 -13.23 -1.91
CA ALA A 651 8.40 -13.49 -2.95
C ALA A 651 9.66 -14.16 -2.39
N VAL A 652 10.15 -13.73 -1.22
CA VAL A 652 11.27 -14.41 -0.55
C VAL A 652 10.91 -15.84 -0.18
N ASN A 653 9.76 -16.08 0.43
CA ASN A 653 9.32 -17.43 0.81
C ASN A 653 9.27 -18.36 -0.41
N ALA A 654 8.76 -17.89 -1.56
CA ALA A 654 8.77 -18.63 -2.81
C ALA A 654 10.20 -18.93 -3.32
N VAL A 655 11.15 -18.00 -3.17
CA VAL A 655 12.57 -18.23 -3.50
C VAL A 655 13.18 -19.31 -2.61
N LEU A 656 12.90 -19.27 -1.29
CA LEU A 656 13.41 -20.27 -0.34
C LEU A 656 12.89 -21.67 -0.65
N ASP A 657 11.60 -21.80 -0.93
CA ASP A 657 11.02 -23.10 -1.29
C ASP A 657 11.51 -23.61 -2.63
N HIS A 658 11.59 -22.74 -3.64
CA HIS A 658 12.12 -23.14 -4.93
C HIS A 658 13.59 -23.55 -4.83
N TYR A 659 14.39 -22.87 -4.01
CA TYR A 659 15.78 -23.25 -3.77
C TYR A 659 15.88 -24.67 -3.20
N ILE A 660 15.06 -24.98 -2.19
CA ILE A 660 15.00 -26.31 -1.59
C ILE A 660 14.54 -27.36 -2.61
N TRP A 661 13.53 -27.04 -3.41
CA TRP A 661 13.02 -27.93 -4.44
C TRP A 661 14.08 -28.23 -5.52
N VAL A 662 14.83 -27.23 -5.97
CA VAL A 662 15.94 -27.42 -6.93
C VAL A 662 17.08 -28.22 -6.31
N GLU A 663 17.52 -27.88 -5.10
CA GLU A 663 18.66 -28.54 -4.43
C GLU A 663 18.35 -29.99 -4.00
N SER A 664 17.08 -30.37 -3.92
CA SER A 664 16.64 -31.75 -3.70
C SER A 664 16.40 -32.53 -5.01
N GLY A 665 16.81 -31.99 -6.17
CA GLY A 665 16.59 -32.66 -7.47
C GLY A 665 15.11 -32.74 -7.87
N GLY A 666 14.30 -31.78 -7.44
CA GLY A 666 12.86 -31.77 -7.64
C GLY A 666 12.09 -32.76 -6.77
N LEU A 667 12.73 -33.31 -5.72
CA LEU A 667 12.15 -34.30 -4.81
C LEU A 667 11.61 -33.69 -3.51
N ASP A 668 11.59 -32.37 -3.35
CA ASP A 668 11.01 -31.76 -2.16
C ASP A 668 9.53 -32.11 -2.04
N ARG A 669 9.23 -33.01 -1.07
CA ARG A 669 7.89 -33.48 -0.69
C ARG A 669 7.45 -32.90 0.66
N ARG A 670 7.94 -31.72 1.07
CA ARG A 670 7.44 -31.03 2.27
C ARG A 670 5.92 -30.77 2.21
N GLU A 671 5.29 -30.93 1.06
CA GLU A 671 3.84 -31.10 0.86
C GLU A 671 3.14 -32.12 1.80
N LYS A 672 3.86 -33.12 2.31
CA LYS A 672 3.37 -34.13 3.27
C LYS A 672 3.91 -33.96 4.69
N THR A 673 4.83 -33.02 4.87
CA THR A 673 5.32 -32.67 6.19
C THR A 673 4.43 -31.52 6.63
N PRO A 674 3.42 -31.72 7.51
CA PRO A 674 2.75 -30.58 8.11
C PRO A 674 3.89 -29.70 8.62
N ALA A 675 3.98 -28.45 8.16
CA ALA A 675 5.07 -27.55 8.48
C ALA A 675 5.09 -27.37 10.00
N LEU A 676 5.73 -28.31 10.70
CA LEU A 676 5.55 -28.65 12.11
C LEU A 676 4.05 -28.71 12.51
N TYR A 677 3.50 -29.90 12.79
CA TYR A 677 2.21 -30.02 13.47
C TYR A 677 2.35 -29.44 14.88
N TRP A 678 2.29 -28.11 14.99
CA TRP A 678 2.13 -27.40 16.24
C TRP A 678 0.65 -27.51 16.56
N ASP A 679 0.33 -28.41 17.49
CA ASP A 679 -0.94 -28.36 18.20
C ASP A 679 -0.89 -27.11 19.08
N PHE A 680 -1.12 -25.95 18.45
CA PHE A 680 -1.46 -24.77 19.21
C PHE A 680 -2.69 -25.15 20.00
N PRO A 681 -2.72 -24.96 21.33
CA PRO A 681 -3.84 -25.39 22.17
C PRO A 681 -5.20 -24.88 21.66
N TYR A 682 -5.17 -23.86 20.78
CA TYR A 682 -6.32 -23.24 20.12
C TYR A 682 -6.12 -22.99 18.60
N GLY A 683 -5.16 -23.63 17.92
CA GLY A 683 -4.98 -23.51 16.46
C GLY A 683 -4.61 -22.12 15.89
N PHE A 684 -4.05 -21.21 16.69
CA PHE A 684 -3.55 -19.90 16.24
C PHE A 684 -2.47 -19.34 17.18
N LEU A 685 -1.69 -18.38 16.70
CA LEU A 685 -0.65 -17.63 17.42
C LEU A 685 -1.25 -16.34 17.98
N ASP A 686 -1.24 -16.12 19.30
CA ASP A 686 -1.52 -14.78 19.84
C ASP A 686 -0.36 -13.83 19.49
N GLN A 687 -0.49 -13.17 18.34
CA GLN A 687 0.52 -12.26 17.78
C GLN A 687 0.45 -10.85 18.39
N GLY A 688 -0.44 -10.60 19.35
CA GLY A 688 -0.49 -9.33 20.08
C GLY A 688 0.73 -9.11 20.97
N MET A 689 1.33 -10.20 21.47
CA MET A 689 2.36 -10.16 22.53
C MET A 689 3.62 -10.97 22.22
N SER A 690 3.69 -11.64 21.07
CA SER A 690 4.80 -12.55 20.73
C SER A 690 5.61 -12.06 19.52
N SER A 691 6.94 -12.24 19.59
CA SER A 691 7.82 -12.13 18.42
C SER A 691 7.28 -13.02 17.29
N PRO A 692 7.34 -12.59 16.02
CA PRO A 692 6.88 -13.42 14.93
C PRO A 692 7.61 -14.76 14.96
N ILE A 693 6.88 -15.87 15.17
CA ILE A 693 7.48 -17.19 15.18
C ILE A 693 8.01 -17.44 13.77
N ARG A 694 9.33 -17.55 13.63
CA ARG A 694 9.97 -17.85 12.36
C ARG A 694 10.04 -19.37 12.20
N MET A 695 9.63 -19.86 11.03
CA MET A 695 9.58 -21.29 10.73
C MET A 695 10.84 -21.69 9.98
N PRO A 696 11.73 -22.51 10.58
CA PRO A 696 13.04 -22.78 10.00
C PRO A 696 12.94 -23.68 8.76
N THR A 697 13.80 -23.40 7.78
CA THR A 697 14.01 -24.27 6.61
C THR A 697 15.51 -24.41 6.32
N PRO A 698 15.93 -25.43 5.55
CA PRO A 698 17.32 -25.53 5.09
C PRO A 698 17.83 -24.31 4.28
N ALA A 699 16.94 -23.50 3.71
CA ALA A 699 17.31 -22.27 3.00
C ALA A 699 17.36 -21.02 3.90
N GLY A 700 16.99 -21.15 5.17
CA GLY A 700 16.74 -20.06 6.12
C GLY A 700 15.27 -20.00 6.53
N ASP A 701 14.98 -19.34 7.65
CA ASP A 701 13.62 -19.30 8.16
C ASP A 701 12.67 -18.59 7.19
N TYR A 702 11.40 -19.03 7.10
CA TYR A 702 10.41 -18.27 6.36
C TYR A 702 10.28 -16.85 6.92
N CYS A 703 10.02 -15.91 6.02
CA CYS A 703 9.55 -14.59 6.38
C CYS A 703 8.21 -14.73 7.10
N TYR A 704 8.05 -13.97 8.18
CA TYR A 704 6.77 -13.86 8.86
C TYR A 704 5.73 -13.20 7.95
N VAL A 705 4.59 -13.86 7.81
CA VAL A 705 3.42 -13.39 7.06
C VAL A 705 2.24 -13.25 8.01
N PHE A 706 1.60 -12.10 7.96
CA PHE A 706 0.43 -11.75 8.73
C PHE A 706 -0.83 -11.75 7.86
N ASP A 707 -1.89 -12.38 8.37
CA ASP A 707 -3.23 -12.32 7.79
C ASP A 707 -4.14 -11.48 8.70
N ILE A 708 -4.60 -10.35 8.15
CA ILE A 708 -5.40 -9.37 8.88
C ILE A 708 -6.72 -9.96 9.39
N GLU A 709 -7.32 -10.91 8.67
CA GLU A 709 -8.62 -11.49 9.04
C GLU A 709 -8.47 -12.50 10.20
N ASN A 710 -7.28 -13.09 10.34
CA ASN A 710 -6.98 -14.06 11.39
C ASN A 710 -6.71 -13.43 12.77
N ARG A 711 -6.39 -12.13 12.84
CA ARG A 711 -6.17 -11.40 14.12
C ARG A 711 -7.43 -10.81 14.73
N GLU A 712 -8.57 -11.02 14.09
CA GLU A 712 -9.86 -10.60 14.62
C GLU A 712 -10.19 -11.32 15.94
N PRO A 713 -10.96 -10.69 16.86
CA PRO A 713 -11.25 -11.23 18.18
C PRO A 713 -11.68 -12.69 18.22
N ALA A 714 -11.14 -13.44 19.19
CA ALA A 714 -11.42 -14.86 19.39
C ALA A 714 -12.92 -15.13 19.67
N ASP A 715 -13.63 -14.19 20.28
CA ASP A 715 -15.04 -14.34 20.66
C ASP A 715 -15.96 -14.60 19.46
N THR A 716 -15.60 -14.09 18.28
CA THR A 716 -16.40 -14.28 17.05
C THR A 716 -16.02 -15.54 16.27
N ARG A 717 -15.00 -16.28 16.72
CA ARG A 717 -14.42 -17.41 15.98
C ARG A 717 -15.40 -18.56 15.81
N ALA A 718 -16.16 -18.91 16.85
CA ALA A 718 -17.15 -19.99 16.76
C ALA A 718 -18.19 -19.71 15.66
N LEU A 719 -18.64 -18.45 15.55
CA LEU A 719 -19.55 -18.01 14.50
C LEU A 719 -18.90 -18.05 13.12
N ARG A 720 -17.64 -17.62 12.97
CA ARG A 720 -16.90 -17.71 11.69
C ARG A 720 -16.68 -19.16 11.24
N THR A 721 -16.40 -20.08 12.17
CA THR A 721 -16.29 -21.51 11.85
C THR A 721 -17.63 -22.08 11.39
N LEU A 722 -18.72 -21.76 12.10
CA LEU A 722 -20.07 -22.16 11.72
C LEU A 722 -20.45 -21.59 10.35
N ASP A 723 -20.17 -20.31 10.12
CA ASP A 723 -20.45 -19.65 8.84
C ASP A 723 -19.66 -20.27 7.68
N SER A 724 -18.42 -20.73 7.92
CA SER A 724 -17.64 -21.45 6.90
C SER A 724 -18.38 -22.71 6.44
N GLN A 725 -18.90 -23.51 7.38
CA GLN A 725 -19.69 -24.71 7.07
C GLN A 725 -20.99 -24.39 6.33
N PHE A 726 -21.64 -23.26 6.68
CA PHE A 726 -22.84 -22.80 5.99
C PHE A 726 -22.52 -22.35 4.57
N CYS A 727 -21.42 -21.62 4.37
CA CYS A 727 -20.96 -21.16 3.06
C CYS A 727 -20.59 -22.33 2.13
N GLU A 728 -19.96 -23.38 2.66
CA GLU A 728 -19.67 -24.61 1.91
C GLU A 728 -20.93 -25.33 1.42
N ARG A 729 -22.02 -25.24 2.19
CA ARG A 729 -23.33 -25.81 1.85
C ARG A 729 -24.25 -24.84 1.11
N SER A 730 -23.73 -23.67 0.70
CA SER A 730 -24.50 -22.59 0.07
C SER A 730 -25.72 -22.14 0.89
N LEU A 731 -25.63 -22.19 2.22
CA LEU A 731 -26.64 -21.70 3.15
C LEU A 731 -26.42 -20.21 3.46
N PRO A 732 -27.48 -19.46 3.85
CA PRO A 732 -27.35 -18.08 4.33
C PRO A 732 -26.40 -17.97 5.52
N HIS A 733 -25.90 -16.77 5.81
CA HIS A 733 -25.08 -16.56 7.01
C HIS A 733 -25.88 -16.95 8.28
N PRO A 734 -25.25 -17.55 9.31
CA PRO A 734 -25.96 -18.00 10.51
C PRO A 734 -26.81 -16.91 11.19
N LEU A 735 -26.32 -15.67 11.20
CA LEU A 735 -27.05 -14.52 11.77
C LEU A 735 -28.24 -14.03 10.92
N ASP A 736 -28.40 -14.50 9.68
CA ASP A 736 -29.54 -14.17 8.82
C ASP A 736 -30.65 -15.24 8.88
N THR A 737 -30.44 -16.34 9.62
CA THR A 737 -31.42 -17.43 9.72
C THR A 737 -32.41 -17.17 10.87
N PRO A 738 -33.73 -17.12 10.64
CA PRO A 738 -34.72 -17.01 11.71
C PRO A 738 -34.64 -18.26 12.61
N GLY A 739 -34.17 -18.11 13.85
CA GLY A 739 -34.16 -19.18 14.86
C GLY A 739 -32.79 -19.75 15.29
N ALA A 740 -31.66 -19.20 14.83
CA ALA A 740 -30.32 -19.74 15.13
C ALA A 740 -29.83 -19.56 16.59
N PHE A 741 -30.58 -18.85 17.44
CA PHE A 741 -30.30 -18.76 18.89
C PHE A 741 -31.31 -19.54 19.74
N GLY A 742 -31.57 -20.79 19.37
CA GLY A 742 -31.95 -21.78 20.37
C GLY A 742 -30.67 -22.23 21.09
N LEU A 743 -30.37 -21.65 22.25
CA LEU A 743 -29.35 -22.18 23.16
C LEU A 743 -29.77 -23.60 23.57
N GLY A 744 -29.40 -24.60 22.77
CA GLY A 744 -29.45 -26.00 23.16
C GLY A 744 -28.51 -26.16 24.36
N ALA A 745 -29.04 -26.73 25.43
CA ALA A 745 -28.29 -27.03 26.65
C ALA A 745 -26.95 -27.73 26.31
N PRO A 746 -25.87 -27.43 27.04
CA PRO A 746 -24.58 -28.07 26.80
C PRO A 746 -24.74 -29.60 26.89
N PRO A 747 -24.09 -30.38 26.01
CA PRO A 747 -24.11 -31.83 26.12
C PRO A 747 -23.54 -32.23 27.48
N SER A 748 -24.30 -33.04 28.23
CA SER A 748 -23.87 -33.62 29.50
C SER A 748 -22.49 -34.26 29.38
N PRO A 749 -21.62 -34.14 30.40
CA PRO A 749 -20.35 -34.83 30.42
C PRO A 749 -20.60 -36.34 30.43
N ILE A 750 -19.99 -37.05 29.46
CA ILE A 750 -19.96 -38.51 29.44
C ILE A 750 -19.22 -38.99 30.70
N PRO A 751 -19.75 -39.99 31.43
CA PRO A 751 -19.12 -40.51 32.64
C PRO A 751 -17.93 -41.42 32.31
N HIS A 752 -16.84 -41.19 33.06
CA HIS A 752 -15.65 -42.01 33.36
C HIS A 752 -14.98 -42.85 32.28
#